data_AF-A0AAU5H798-F1
#
_entry.id   AF-A0AAU5H798-F1
#
_cell.length_a   1.000
_cell.length_b   1.000
_cell.length_c   1.000
_cell.angle_alpha   90.00
_cell.angle_beta   90.00
_cell.angle_gamma   90.00
#
_symmetry.space_group_name_H-M   'P 1'
#
loop_
_entity.id
_entity.type
_entity.pdbx_description
1 polymer ?
#
loop_
_entity_poly.entity_id
_entity_poly.type
_entity_poly.pdbx_seq_one_letter_code
_entity_poly.pdbx_strand_id
1 'polypeptide(L)'
;MTGTASPAGADAADPPGPGPGVDTDQWRRRLLTGPDVVPSATTLRFASLVLAVLASTGSLYGYMALLVHTEAETRAAACMKTVRLPGVAKGTSPMTDTTVVLRCTAPYLSSITLWSLTGTLLVVVAMMLAYAVTPWCILHAVHPGPGEGSRWSPVRLWRRAPRLSRRGLHLLRDNYPDQAAVAARVEQLAERIGLEARRRPRCHLNPYAKDTGARAFGYQRRTYLILHLGLLKLHRTDPAAFDGTVLHELAHLTNRDNRPTYLTYAAWRAYLVLVVVPFLAAFFAPGVFLHPADPGAYHLRARLPDTHSALSLVLLTGLVYLTRNAVLRVRETHADARAALTDAAAVLAFLRHGPWQRGGRLPEAVGHHPSAARRLRDVRNSAVLYRPGATAMFAAGMAIGLIAVNLGFSGWIAFLTSPRGQGTPLIEILMRLVNGTPATVILAQVMVLGPAAAVALLLIAGMACVTMWRARLGVAHGGKPPAPWRAGLALATGVLAALPLSVIYANAGTWGVFGDGAANTVIVVVLTSLTLAVIVIALFQWAAEAAAAWIPVSGSSLRRGIAASVILGTLGAAPVFFTWFAIHGNVSITWVQTGPPAAFIRHWPLAEATVAQVVALNYLSALPGCAILMALPVLYVAAGAARRSRTTAPAWARAALGPDARPIRRPSVRARLRVPLIAGLLAAGLAVAIAFGYVIVLRAVVGGPGLLAHRGDDLEYLMMTTEWICIACCGAAAFITALHSTTGGRLSPALLAALTAAGLTGLVMPAPVYVAVCGSRAWTCATNNPTTYGVLFGISGTTVAVQGTALGLCAVLLARTTGALLRRRPGPGAGGPAEAGDRKSAPTARTPARRRALATVLAVLVMGSLAASTIAFSHYVLLT
;
A
#
# COMPACT_ATOMS: atom_id res chain seq x y z
N MET A 1 -46.70 67.48 -3.22
CA MET A 1 -47.12 66.22 -3.86
C MET A 1 -45.97 65.73 -4.72
N THR A 2 -45.43 64.59 -4.32
CA THR A 2 -44.18 63.97 -4.75
C THR A 2 -44.37 63.09 -5.98
N GLY A 3 -43.53 63.26 -7.00
CA GLY A 3 -43.33 62.31 -8.08
C GLY A 3 -41.83 62.00 -8.21
N THR A 4 -41.41 60.87 -7.66
CA THR A 4 -40.03 60.38 -7.64
C THR A 4 -39.71 59.58 -8.90
N ALA A 5 -38.84 60.11 -9.76
CA ALA A 5 -38.24 59.37 -10.87
C ALA A 5 -36.95 58.67 -10.38
N SER A 6 -36.91 57.33 -10.48
CA SER A 6 -35.71 56.51 -10.21
C SER A 6 -34.71 56.63 -11.38
N PRO A 7 -33.40 56.76 -11.10
CA PRO A 7 -32.39 56.72 -12.14
C PRO A 7 -32.16 55.29 -12.62
N ALA A 8 -32.03 55.16 -13.93
CA ALA A 8 -31.81 53.95 -14.69
C ALA A 8 -30.63 53.12 -14.16
N GLY A 9 -30.82 51.79 -14.17
CA GLY A 9 -29.82 50.80 -13.81
C GLY A 9 -28.60 50.88 -14.71
N ALA A 10 -27.46 51.23 -14.12
CA ALA A 10 -26.17 50.93 -14.69
C ALA A 10 -25.94 49.42 -14.58
N ASP A 11 -26.09 48.72 -15.70
CA ASP A 11 -25.62 47.35 -15.87
C ASP A 11 -24.12 47.33 -15.60
N ALA A 12 -23.76 46.95 -14.37
CA ALA A 12 -22.41 46.59 -13.99
C ALA A 12 -22.03 45.35 -14.80
N ALA A 13 -21.44 45.57 -15.97
CA ALA A 13 -20.80 44.52 -16.74
C ALA A 13 -19.81 43.80 -15.81
N ASP A 14 -20.13 42.56 -15.46
CA ASP A 14 -19.24 41.67 -14.73
C ASP A 14 -17.88 41.72 -15.45
N PRO A 15 -16.78 42.10 -14.77
CA PRO A 15 -15.48 42.16 -15.40
C PRO A 15 -15.21 40.80 -16.04
N PRO A 16 -14.73 40.75 -17.30
CA PRO A 16 -14.51 39.50 -18.02
C PRO A 16 -13.66 38.59 -17.14
N GLY A 17 -14.30 37.54 -16.61
CA GLY A 17 -13.66 36.62 -15.70
C GLY A 17 -12.38 36.11 -16.35
N PRO A 18 -11.24 36.06 -15.63
CA PRO A 18 -9.97 35.59 -16.20
C PRO A 18 -10.22 34.24 -16.86
N GLY A 19 -9.85 34.13 -18.14
CA GLY A 19 -10.16 32.99 -19.01
C GLY A 19 -9.96 31.65 -18.26
N PRO A 20 -11.01 30.83 -18.10
CA PRO A 20 -11.07 29.79 -17.07
C PRO A 20 -10.12 28.58 -17.23
N GLY A 21 -9.26 28.56 -18.25
CA GLY A 21 -8.41 27.41 -18.59
C GLY A 21 -6.96 27.48 -18.10
N VAL A 22 -6.27 28.60 -18.33
CA VAL A 22 -4.79 28.66 -18.28
C VAL A 22 -4.24 28.64 -16.84
N ASP A 23 -4.92 29.28 -15.90
CA ASP A 23 -4.47 29.39 -14.51
C ASP A 23 -4.55 28.04 -13.76
N THR A 24 -5.61 27.25 -14.02
CA THR A 24 -5.86 26.00 -13.27
C THR A 24 -4.81 24.91 -13.52
N ASP A 25 -4.27 24.80 -14.73
CA ASP A 25 -3.26 23.78 -15.04
C ASP A 25 -1.85 24.19 -14.60
N GLN A 26 -1.50 25.47 -14.68
CA GLN A 26 -0.23 25.97 -14.14
C GLN A 26 -0.18 25.76 -12.61
N TRP A 27 -1.27 26.09 -11.93
CA TRP A 27 -1.46 25.83 -10.51
C TRP A 27 -1.24 24.35 -10.16
N ARG A 28 -1.88 23.43 -10.89
CA ARG A 28 -1.78 21.98 -10.65
C ARG A 28 -0.34 21.51 -10.80
N ARG A 29 0.34 21.94 -11.86
CA ARG A 29 1.75 21.58 -12.11
C ARG A 29 2.65 22.10 -10.99
N ARG A 30 2.51 23.36 -10.52
CA ARG A 30 3.34 23.92 -9.43
C ARG A 30 3.23 23.08 -8.16
N LEU A 31 2.01 22.75 -7.75
CA LEU A 31 1.78 21.99 -6.52
C LEU A 31 2.23 20.53 -6.62
N LEU A 32 2.01 19.88 -7.77
CA LEU A 32 2.26 18.45 -7.92
C LEU A 32 3.70 18.10 -8.29
N THR A 33 4.44 19.05 -8.86
CA THR A 33 5.88 18.91 -9.16
C THR A 33 6.74 19.50 -8.05
N GLY A 34 6.20 20.37 -7.19
CA GLY A 34 6.86 20.95 -6.01
C GLY A 34 7.30 19.87 -5.02
N PRO A 35 8.60 19.53 -4.91
CA PRO A 35 9.02 18.55 -3.92
C PRO A 35 8.63 19.03 -2.52
N ASP A 36 8.76 20.31 -2.22
CA ASP A 36 8.52 20.85 -0.87
C ASP A 36 7.04 20.85 -0.46
N VAL A 37 6.11 20.76 -1.42
CA VAL A 37 4.67 20.78 -1.17
C VAL A 37 4.16 19.38 -0.82
N VAL A 38 4.42 18.40 -1.69
CA VAL A 38 3.98 17.00 -1.49
C VAL A 38 5.13 16.02 -1.77
N PRO A 39 5.20 14.89 -1.04
CA PRO A 39 6.12 13.83 -1.38
C PRO A 39 5.95 13.41 -2.85
N SER A 40 7.06 13.24 -3.54
CA SER A 40 7.05 12.79 -4.93
C SER A 40 6.60 11.34 -5.01
N ALA A 41 5.79 11.00 -6.02
CA ALA A 41 5.43 9.59 -6.27
C ALA A 41 6.66 8.73 -6.59
N THR A 42 7.74 9.35 -7.06
CA THR A 42 9.04 8.73 -7.28
C THR A 42 9.69 8.24 -5.99
N THR A 43 9.54 8.94 -4.86
CA THR A 43 10.19 8.54 -3.58
C THR A 43 9.71 7.17 -3.11
N LEU A 44 8.40 6.92 -3.12
CA LEU A 44 7.86 5.62 -2.68
C LEU A 44 8.20 4.49 -3.63
N ARG A 45 8.11 4.72 -4.95
CA ARG A 45 8.51 3.73 -5.97
C ARG A 45 10.00 3.39 -5.87
N PHE A 46 10.81 4.40 -5.61
CA PHE A 46 12.24 4.24 -5.38
C PHE A 46 12.52 3.43 -4.11
N ALA A 47 11.83 3.73 -3.00
CA ALA A 47 11.94 2.95 -1.77
C ALA A 47 11.51 1.49 -1.99
N SER A 48 10.39 1.25 -2.69
CA SER A 48 9.95 -0.10 -3.05
C SER A 48 10.97 -0.84 -3.92
N LEU A 49 11.64 -0.16 -4.88
CA LEU A 49 12.71 -0.79 -5.66
C LEU A 49 13.87 -1.23 -4.79
N VAL A 50 14.39 -0.34 -3.94
CA VAL A 50 15.54 -0.65 -3.07
C VAL A 50 15.17 -1.78 -2.11
N LEU A 51 14.02 -1.70 -1.45
CA LEU A 51 13.57 -2.73 -0.52
C LEU A 51 13.33 -4.07 -1.23
N ALA A 52 12.78 -4.07 -2.44
CA ALA A 52 12.60 -5.30 -3.22
C ALA A 52 13.94 -5.93 -3.58
N VAL A 53 14.95 -5.13 -3.98
CA VAL A 53 16.32 -5.61 -4.23
C VAL A 53 16.90 -6.23 -2.96
N LEU A 54 16.84 -5.53 -1.82
CA LEU A 54 17.42 -6.02 -0.56
C LEU A 54 16.72 -7.28 -0.04
N ALA A 55 15.39 -7.28 0.02
CA ALA A 55 14.63 -8.42 0.51
C ALA A 55 14.88 -9.65 -0.36
N SER A 56 14.87 -9.48 -1.69
CA SER A 56 15.13 -10.58 -2.62
C SER A 56 16.58 -11.05 -2.60
N THR A 57 17.54 -10.16 -2.34
CA THR A 57 18.94 -10.53 -2.13
C THR A 57 19.06 -11.47 -0.94
N GLY A 58 18.44 -11.13 0.19
CA GLY A 58 18.40 -11.99 1.37
C GLY A 58 17.89 -13.39 1.04
N SER A 59 16.70 -13.48 0.46
CA SER A 59 16.11 -14.77 0.08
C SER A 59 16.95 -15.58 -0.92
N LEU A 60 17.51 -14.93 -1.96
CA LEU A 60 18.31 -15.62 -2.98
C LEU A 60 19.64 -16.11 -2.43
N TYR A 61 20.30 -15.35 -1.56
CA TYR A 61 21.52 -15.81 -0.89
C TYR A 61 21.23 -16.93 0.12
N GLY A 62 20.12 -16.83 0.85
CA GLY A 62 19.67 -17.92 1.71
C GLY A 62 19.42 -19.21 0.93
N TYR A 63 18.80 -19.12 -0.24
CA TYR A 63 18.60 -20.28 -1.12
C TYR A 63 19.93 -20.76 -1.74
N MET A 64 20.81 -19.84 -2.14
CA MET A 64 22.15 -20.19 -2.63
C MET A 64 22.93 -21.01 -1.59
N ALA A 65 22.79 -20.70 -0.30
CA ALA A 65 23.40 -21.51 0.77
C ALA A 65 22.92 -22.97 0.75
N LEU A 66 21.64 -23.22 0.48
CA LEU A 66 21.09 -24.57 0.34
C LEU A 66 21.62 -25.28 -0.90
N LEU A 67 21.76 -24.56 -2.02
CA LEU A 67 22.28 -25.11 -3.28
C LEU A 67 23.77 -25.50 -3.17
N VAL A 68 24.55 -24.72 -2.42
CA VAL A 68 25.99 -24.93 -2.23
C VAL A 68 26.25 -25.99 -1.15
N HIS A 69 25.45 -26.05 -0.08
CA HIS A 69 25.66 -26.99 1.02
C HIS A 69 24.68 -28.18 1.00
N THR A 70 24.76 -29.01 -0.05
CA THR A 70 23.84 -30.17 -0.23
C THR A 70 23.88 -31.19 0.89
N GLU A 71 25.02 -31.34 1.57
CA GLU A 71 25.11 -32.21 2.75
C GLU A 71 24.11 -31.80 3.85
N ALA A 72 23.89 -30.50 4.05
CA ALA A 72 22.96 -30.00 5.05
C ALA A 72 21.51 -30.37 4.69
N GLU A 73 21.16 -30.31 3.40
CA GLU A 73 19.84 -30.74 2.90
C GLU A 73 19.62 -32.24 3.14
N THR A 74 20.61 -33.08 2.82
CA THR A 74 20.50 -34.54 3.04
C THR A 74 20.35 -34.89 4.52
N ARG A 75 21.09 -34.23 5.42
CA ARG A 75 20.95 -34.40 6.87
C ARG A 75 19.59 -33.92 7.39
N ALA A 76 19.09 -32.79 6.88
CA ALA A 76 17.78 -32.27 7.25
C ALA A 76 16.66 -33.22 6.77
N ALA A 77 16.74 -33.70 5.53
CA ALA A 77 15.80 -34.68 5.00
C ALA A 77 15.83 -36.00 5.79
N ALA A 78 17.02 -36.46 6.18
CA ALA A 78 17.16 -37.63 7.07
C ALA A 78 16.52 -37.38 8.44
N CYS A 79 16.76 -36.21 9.06
CA CYS A 79 16.13 -35.84 10.33
C CYS A 79 14.60 -35.79 10.19
N MET A 80 14.08 -35.10 9.18
CA MET A 80 12.65 -34.99 8.91
C MET A 80 11.97 -36.34 8.66
N LYS A 81 12.66 -37.31 8.04
CA LYS A 81 12.14 -38.68 7.90
C LYS A 81 12.00 -39.40 9.25
N THR A 82 12.84 -39.07 10.23
CA THR A 82 12.75 -39.63 11.60
C THR A 82 11.70 -38.94 12.46
N VAL A 83 11.29 -37.72 12.09
CA VAL A 83 10.14 -37.03 12.71
C VAL A 83 8.85 -37.69 12.22
N ARG A 84 8.45 -38.78 12.87
CA ARG A 84 7.03 -39.17 12.86
C ARG A 84 6.29 -38.00 13.50
N LEU A 85 5.36 -37.36 12.79
CA LEU A 85 4.45 -36.32 13.31
C LEU A 85 3.22 -37.03 13.90
N PRO A 86 3.30 -37.64 15.10
CA PRO A 86 2.26 -38.53 15.59
C PRO A 86 1.14 -37.69 16.23
N GLY A 87 1.40 -36.41 16.52
CA GLY A 87 0.51 -35.53 17.28
C GLY A 87 -0.69 -35.07 16.48
N VAL A 88 -0.53 -34.86 15.17
CA VAL A 88 -1.66 -34.61 14.26
C VAL A 88 -2.60 -35.83 14.20
N ALA A 89 -2.08 -37.05 14.30
CA ALA A 89 -2.89 -38.28 14.28
C ALA A 89 -3.45 -38.68 15.65
N LYS A 90 -2.84 -38.25 16.77
CA LYS A 90 -3.20 -38.66 18.14
C LYS A 90 -3.71 -37.54 19.05
N GLY A 91 -3.91 -36.32 18.53
CA GLY A 91 -4.43 -35.20 19.31
C GLY A 91 -3.49 -34.68 20.41
N THR A 92 -2.18 -34.94 20.32
CA THR A 92 -1.20 -34.30 21.22
C THR A 92 -0.84 -32.90 20.70
N SER A 93 -0.45 -32.00 21.62
CA SER A 93 -0.26 -30.58 21.34
C SER A 93 0.67 -30.35 20.13
N PRO A 94 0.17 -29.78 19.03
CA PRO A 94 0.92 -29.59 17.77
C PRO A 94 2.11 -28.60 17.87
N MET A 95 2.34 -28.05 19.06
CA MET A 95 3.54 -27.30 19.41
C MET A 95 4.77 -28.21 19.54
N THR A 96 4.58 -29.45 20.02
CA THR A 96 5.67 -30.43 20.13
C THR A 96 6.25 -30.77 18.75
N ASP A 97 5.40 -30.97 17.75
CA ASP A 97 5.80 -31.22 16.36
C ASP A 97 6.61 -30.05 15.76
N THR A 98 6.21 -28.79 16.04
CA THR A 98 6.95 -27.61 15.55
C THR A 98 8.35 -27.52 16.16
N THR A 99 8.51 -27.80 17.45
CA THR A 99 9.83 -27.76 18.10
C THR A 99 10.78 -28.84 17.56
N VAL A 100 10.27 -30.01 17.19
CA VAL A 100 11.08 -31.09 16.60
C VAL A 100 11.54 -30.71 15.19
N VAL A 101 10.65 -30.15 14.37
CA VAL A 101 11.02 -29.58 13.06
C VAL A 101 12.08 -28.49 13.25
N LEU A 102 11.88 -27.55 14.17
CA LEU A 102 12.85 -26.50 14.47
C LEU A 102 14.23 -27.05 14.90
N ARG A 103 14.27 -28.13 15.69
CA ARG A 103 15.53 -28.79 16.07
C ARG A 103 16.21 -29.47 14.90
N CYS A 104 15.46 -30.20 14.06
CA CYS A 104 16.00 -30.81 12.84
C CYS A 104 16.59 -29.76 11.89
N THR A 105 16.05 -28.55 11.95
CA THR A 105 16.34 -27.48 11.02
C THR A 105 17.37 -26.46 11.51
N ALA A 106 17.56 -26.35 12.82
CA ALA A 106 18.48 -25.42 13.46
C ALA A 106 19.92 -25.41 12.88
N PRO A 107 20.56 -26.56 12.58
CA PRO A 107 21.94 -26.55 12.08
C PRO A 107 22.09 -25.79 10.76
N TYR A 108 21.10 -25.86 9.87
CA TYR A 108 21.19 -25.21 8.56
C TYR A 108 20.79 -23.74 8.60
N LEU A 109 19.89 -23.36 9.51
CA LEU A 109 19.34 -22.01 9.53
C LEU A 109 20.47 -20.99 9.71
N SER A 110 21.50 -21.32 10.50
CA SER A 110 22.67 -20.45 10.74
C SER A 110 23.40 -20.09 9.44
N SER A 111 23.60 -21.09 8.56
CA SER A 111 24.19 -20.90 7.24
C SER A 111 23.27 -20.03 6.37
N ILE A 112 21.97 -20.33 6.30
CA ILE A 112 21.00 -19.51 5.53
C ILE A 112 21.01 -18.06 6.01
N THR A 113 20.99 -17.80 7.32
CA THR A 113 21.04 -16.44 7.90
C THR A 113 22.33 -15.74 7.53
N LEU A 114 23.48 -16.40 7.73
CA LEU A 114 24.77 -15.80 7.46
C LEU A 114 24.91 -15.40 6.00
N TRP A 115 24.54 -16.29 5.07
CA TRP A 115 24.55 -15.99 3.64
C TRP A 115 23.57 -14.88 3.28
N SER A 116 22.34 -14.91 3.80
CA SER A 116 21.31 -13.88 3.55
C SER A 116 21.79 -12.49 4.00
N LEU A 117 22.35 -12.38 5.21
CA LEU A 117 22.85 -11.12 5.77
C LEU A 117 24.10 -10.64 5.02
N THR A 118 25.05 -11.54 4.72
CA THR A 118 26.29 -11.22 4.03
C THR A 118 26.01 -10.74 2.60
N GLY A 119 25.15 -11.44 1.87
CA GLY A 119 24.73 -11.04 0.52
C GLY A 119 24.02 -9.68 0.51
N THR A 120 23.12 -9.46 1.47
CA THR A 120 22.43 -8.16 1.61
C THR A 120 23.42 -7.03 1.90
N LEU A 121 24.35 -7.24 2.85
CA LEU A 121 25.39 -6.27 3.18
C LEU A 121 26.30 -5.98 1.98
N LEU A 122 26.73 -7.03 1.25
CA LEU A 122 27.56 -6.91 0.06
C LEU A 122 26.87 -6.06 -1.02
N VAL A 123 25.58 -6.31 -1.29
CA VAL A 123 24.80 -5.51 -2.24
C VAL A 123 24.65 -4.06 -1.79
N VAL A 124 24.40 -3.81 -0.50
CA VAL A 124 24.32 -2.43 0.04
C VAL A 124 25.64 -1.70 -0.16
N VAL A 125 26.77 -2.32 0.23
CA VAL A 125 28.11 -1.71 0.10
C VAL A 125 28.41 -1.43 -1.37
N ALA A 126 28.23 -2.41 -2.26
CA ALA A 126 28.47 -2.24 -3.69
C ALA A 126 27.56 -1.17 -4.32
N MET A 127 26.29 -1.14 -3.92
CA MET A 127 25.34 -0.11 -4.36
C MET A 127 25.80 1.29 -3.91
N MET A 128 26.25 1.44 -2.66
CA MET A 128 26.72 2.73 -2.14
C MET A 128 28.03 3.19 -2.79
N LEU A 129 28.97 2.28 -3.03
CA LEU A 129 30.20 2.55 -3.77
C LEU A 129 29.90 2.97 -5.22
N ALA A 130 29.06 2.19 -5.93
CA ALA A 130 28.64 2.53 -7.28
C ALA A 130 27.90 3.88 -7.33
N TYR A 131 27.04 4.15 -6.34
CA TYR A 131 26.36 5.44 -6.22
C TYR A 131 27.35 6.60 -6.07
N ALA A 132 28.36 6.47 -5.20
CA ALA A 132 29.37 7.50 -4.94
C ALA A 132 30.31 7.74 -6.12
N VAL A 133 30.70 6.67 -6.81
CA VAL A 133 31.65 6.72 -7.93
C VAL A 133 30.99 7.17 -9.24
N THR A 134 29.67 6.99 -9.40
CA THR A 134 28.97 7.26 -10.67
C THR A 134 29.22 8.67 -11.24
N PRO A 135 29.10 9.77 -10.50
CA PRO A 135 29.31 11.11 -11.07
C PRO A 135 30.75 11.39 -11.44
N TRP A 136 31.71 10.86 -10.67
CA TRP A 136 33.13 10.91 -11.01
C TRP A 136 33.41 10.15 -12.32
N CYS A 137 32.84 8.96 -12.46
CA CYS A 137 32.90 8.21 -13.72
C CYS A 137 32.22 8.97 -14.87
N ILE A 138 31.09 9.64 -14.69
CA ILE A 138 30.47 10.42 -15.79
C ILE A 138 31.36 11.60 -16.22
N LEU A 139 32.03 12.25 -15.27
CA LEU A 139 32.91 13.38 -15.54
C LEU A 139 34.19 12.97 -16.28
N HIS A 140 34.72 11.78 -15.99
CA HIS A 140 36.05 11.35 -16.47
C HIS A 140 36.03 10.17 -17.45
N ALA A 141 34.96 9.38 -17.50
CA ALA A 141 34.82 8.35 -18.52
C ALA A 141 34.43 9.02 -19.84
N VAL A 142 35.25 8.77 -20.86
CA VAL A 142 34.93 9.18 -22.23
C VAL A 142 33.64 8.50 -22.66
N HIS A 143 32.65 9.31 -23.07
CA HIS A 143 31.45 8.81 -23.72
C HIS A 143 31.84 8.14 -25.05
N PRO A 144 31.68 6.81 -25.21
CA PRO A 144 31.78 6.22 -26.54
C PRO A 144 30.73 6.88 -27.43
N GLY A 145 31.15 7.34 -28.61
CA GLY A 145 30.25 8.03 -29.53
C GLY A 145 29.02 7.18 -29.87
N PRO A 146 27.85 7.79 -30.09
CA PRO A 146 26.57 7.08 -30.28
C PRO A 146 26.48 6.17 -31.53
N GLY A 147 27.58 5.97 -32.26
CA GLY A 147 27.67 5.10 -33.44
C GLY A 147 28.31 3.73 -33.23
N GLU A 148 29.01 3.47 -32.11
CA GLU A 148 29.59 2.14 -31.84
C GLU A 148 28.57 1.25 -31.10
N GLY A 149 27.52 0.87 -31.83
CA GLY A 149 26.52 -0.06 -31.34
C GLY A 149 27.08 -1.48 -31.17
N SER A 150 26.91 -2.03 -29.96
CA SER A 150 26.69 -3.45 -29.62
C SER A 150 27.83 -4.35 -29.11
N ARG A 151 29.13 -4.02 -29.23
CA ARG A 151 30.18 -4.90 -28.66
C ARG A 151 30.78 -4.35 -27.36
N TRP A 152 29.95 -4.36 -26.31
CA TRP A 152 30.38 -4.14 -24.94
C TRP A 152 31.21 -5.33 -24.45
N SER A 153 32.53 -5.32 -24.65
CA SER A 153 33.42 -6.22 -23.91
C SER A 153 34.06 -5.43 -22.76
N PRO A 154 33.82 -5.79 -21.48
CA PRO A 154 34.43 -5.11 -20.32
C PRO A 154 35.97 -5.06 -20.41
N VAL A 155 36.58 -6.04 -21.06
CA VAL A 155 38.04 -6.14 -21.31
C VAL A 155 38.59 -5.00 -22.19
N ARG A 156 37.83 -4.54 -23.20
CA ARG A 156 38.27 -3.45 -24.10
C ARG A 156 38.24 -2.08 -23.43
N LEU A 157 37.32 -1.88 -22.47
CA LEU A 157 37.21 -0.63 -21.72
C LEU A 157 38.42 -0.45 -20.80
N TRP A 158 38.81 -1.52 -20.10
CA TRP A 158 40.00 -1.53 -19.23
C TRP A 158 41.30 -1.32 -20.01
N ARG A 159 41.45 -1.97 -21.18
CA ARG A 159 42.66 -1.78 -22.02
C ARG A 159 42.77 -0.38 -22.66
N ARG A 160 41.66 0.33 -22.90
CA ARG A 160 41.68 1.67 -23.50
C ARG A 160 41.61 2.82 -22.49
N ALA A 161 41.32 2.55 -21.22
CA ALA A 161 41.21 3.56 -20.16
C ALA A 161 42.43 4.51 -20.05
N PRO A 162 43.70 4.06 -20.17
CA PRO A 162 44.85 4.97 -20.07
C PRO A 162 44.98 5.93 -21.25
N ARG A 163 44.57 5.52 -22.45
CA ARG A 163 44.68 6.34 -23.69
C ARG A 163 43.47 7.24 -23.93
N LEU A 164 42.31 6.92 -23.33
CA LEU A 164 41.07 7.69 -23.46
C LEU A 164 41.02 8.92 -22.52
N SER A 165 41.83 8.95 -21.45
CA SER A 165 41.90 10.05 -20.48
C SER A 165 42.23 11.44 -21.07
N ARG A 166 42.69 11.54 -22.33
CA ARG A 166 43.10 12.82 -22.96
C ARG A 166 42.02 13.51 -23.81
N ARG A 167 40.81 12.97 -23.94
CA ARG A 167 39.71 13.54 -24.76
C ARG A 167 38.52 13.93 -23.89
N GLY A 168 38.73 14.92 -23.01
CA GLY A 168 37.77 15.32 -21.97
C GLY A 168 36.60 16.17 -22.49
N LEU A 169 35.54 16.23 -21.68
CA LEU A 169 34.47 17.23 -21.81
C LEU A 169 35.07 18.64 -21.67
N HIS A 170 34.82 19.51 -22.64
CA HIS A 170 35.33 20.88 -22.56
C HIS A 170 34.37 21.73 -21.73
N LEU A 171 34.88 22.57 -20.83
CA LEU A 171 34.07 23.65 -20.28
C LEU A 171 33.62 24.55 -21.44
N LEU A 172 32.37 25.01 -21.46
CA LEU A 172 32.00 26.06 -22.42
C LEU A 172 32.93 27.26 -22.17
N ARG A 173 33.57 27.73 -23.24
CA ARG A 173 34.58 28.78 -23.18
C ARG A 173 33.95 30.10 -23.59
N ASP A 174 34.17 31.12 -22.78
CA ASP A 174 33.68 32.48 -23.04
C ASP A 174 34.32 33.11 -24.28
N ASN A 175 35.51 32.64 -24.68
CA ASN A 175 36.25 33.13 -25.84
C ASN A 175 35.62 32.75 -27.20
N TYR A 176 34.61 31.87 -27.23
CA TYR A 176 33.86 31.56 -28.45
C TYR A 176 32.46 32.19 -28.35
N PRO A 177 32.11 33.16 -29.23
CA PRO A 177 30.85 33.90 -29.13
C PRO A 177 29.60 33.01 -29.04
N ASP A 178 29.60 31.92 -29.80
CA ASP A 178 28.48 30.95 -29.80
C ASP A 178 28.34 30.18 -28.49
N GLN A 179 29.47 29.82 -27.88
CA GLN A 179 29.45 29.11 -26.60
C GLN A 179 29.07 30.07 -25.48
N ALA A 180 29.58 31.31 -25.51
CA ALA A 180 29.20 32.36 -24.57
C ALA A 180 27.69 32.65 -24.64
N ALA A 181 27.12 32.78 -25.85
CA ALA A 181 25.68 32.99 -26.03
C ALA A 181 24.83 31.83 -25.48
N VAL A 182 25.24 30.58 -25.75
CA VAL A 182 24.59 29.38 -25.21
C VAL A 182 24.69 29.34 -23.68
N ALA A 183 25.87 29.61 -23.12
CA ALA A 183 26.08 29.63 -21.66
C ALA A 183 25.20 30.69 -20.97
N ALA A 184 25.18 31.91 -21.51
CA ALA A 184 24.32 32.99 -21.04
C ALA A 184 22.83 32.62 -21.14
N ARG A 185 22.39 31.97 -22.22
CA ARG A 185 21.01 31.50 -22.35
C ARG A 185 20.66 30.42 -21.33
N VAL A 186 21.56 29.46 -21.10
CA VAL A 186 21.38 28.43 -20.05
C VAL A 186 21.27 29.07 -18.67
N GLU A 187 22.10 30.06 -18.37
CA GLU A 187 22.04 30.78 -17.10
C GLU A 187 20.70 31.51 -16.91
N GLN A 188 20.23 32.20 -17.95
CA GLN A 188 18.92 32.84 -17.95
C GLN A 188 17.78 31.82 -17.75
N LEU A 189 17.85 30.65 -18.38
CA LEU A 189 16.87 29.58 -18.18
C LEU A 189 16.93 29.00 -16.76
N ALA A 190 18.13 28.84 -16.21
CA ALA A 190 18.35 28.38 -14.83
C ALA A 190 17.76 29.36 -13.82
N GLU A 191 17.88 30.66 -14.06
CA GLU A 191 17.22 31.68 -13.26
C GLU A 191 15.70 31.60 -13.37
N ARG A 192 15.16 31.54 -14.59
CA ARG A 192 13.71 31.48 -14.83
C ARG A 192 13.03 30.26 -14.23
N ILE A 193 13.71 29.12 -14.18
CA ILE A 193 13.17 27.90 -13.53
C ILE A 193 13.34 27.92 -12.00
N GLY A 194 14.02 28.93 -11.45
CA GLY A 194 14.18 29.16 -10.01
C GLY A 194 15.36 28.43 -9.37
N LEU A 195 16.43 28.12 -10.13
CA LEU A 195 17.65 27.59 -9.54
C LEU A 195 18.44 28.70 -8.85
N GLU A 196 18.68 28.52 -7.55
CA GLU A 196 19.61 29.35 -6.76
C GLU A 196 20.98 29.45 -7.46
N ALA A 197 21.64 30.61 -7.40
CA ALA A 197 22.94 30.84 -8.05
C ALA A 197 23.98 29.75 -7.71
N ARG A 198 24.01 29.31 -6.44
CA ARG A 198 24.91 28.24 -5.95
C ARG A 198 24.61 26.84 -6.50
N ARG A 199 23.45 26.63 -7.13
CA ARG A 199 22.99 25.36 -7.71
C ARG A 199 22.95 25.39 -9.24
N ARG A 200 23.30 26.52 -9.87
CA ARG A 200 23.40 26.64 -11.32
C ARG A 200 24.47 25.66 -11.83
N PRO A 201 24.17 24.85 -12.86
CA PRO A 201 25.11 23.85 -13.33
C PRO A 201 26.28 24.49 -14.07
N ARG A 202 27.46 23.89 -13.94
CA ARG A 202 28.59 24.19 -14.85
C ARG A 202 28.33 23.54 -16.20
N CYS A 203 28.37 24.33 -17.27
CA CYS A 203 28.07 23.85 -18.61
C CYS A 203 29.34 23.29 -19.28
N HIS A 204 29.23 22.06 -19.77
CA HIS A 204 30.27 21.36 -20.50
C HIS A 204 29.78 21.01 -21.91
N LEU A 205 30.65 21.11 -22.90
CA LEU A 205 30.40 20.70 -24.28
C LEU A 205 30.98 19.31 -24.50
N ASN A 206 30.15 18.40 -25.01
CA ASN A 206 30.59 17.14 -25.59
C ASN A 206 30.71 17.30 -27.12
N PRO A 207 31.92 17.55 -27.66
CA PRO A 207 32.10 17.81 -29.09
C PRO A 207 31.89 16.56 -29.95
N TYR A 208 31.84 15.37 -29.34
CA TYR A 208 31.75 14.09 -30.05
C TYR A 208 30.31 13.61 -30.25
N ALA A 209 29.37 14.17 -29.50
CA ALA A 209 27.96 13.86 -29.63
C ALA A 209 27.29 14.86 -30.59
N LYS A 210 26.96 14.40 -31.80
CA LYS A 210 26.38 15.23 -32.88
C LYS A 210 24.86 15.38 -32.79
N ASP A 211 24.21 14.63 -31.90
CA ASP A 211 22.79 14.73 -31.62
C ASP A 211 22.46 15.99 -30.80
N THR A 212 21.17 16.31 -30.70
CA THR A 212 20.65 17.48 -29.95
C THR A 212 20.41 17.15 -28.48
N GLY A 213 21.23 16.26 -27.91
CA GLY A 213 21.11 15.82 -26.53
C GLY A 213 21.66 16.83 -25.52
N ALA A 214 21.13 16.77 -24.30
CA ALA A 214 21.71 17.39 -23.14
C ALA A 214 21.59 16.43 -21.95
N ARG A 215 22.40 16.62 -20.92
CA ARG A 215 22.33 15.80 -19.71
C ARG A 215 22.75 16.57 -18.47
N ALA A 216 21.84 16.70 -17.52
CA ALA A 216 22.14 17.17 -16.18
C ALA A 216 22.67 16.04 -15.29
N PHE A 217 23.73 16.29 -14.51
CA PHE A 217 24.30 15.32 -13.57
C PHE A 217 25.02 16.01 -12.40
N GLY A 218 25.48 15.23 -11.42
CA GLY A 218 26.22 15.71 -10.24
C GLY A 218 25.41 15.69 -8.94
N TYR A 219 26.04 16.18 -7.86
CA TYR A 219 25.47 16.25 -6.51
C TYR A 219 25.16 17.69 -6.13
N GLN A 220 24.27 17.91 -5.15
CA GLN A 220 23.70 19.22 -4.75
C GLN A 220 24.59 20.47 -4.91
N ARG A 221 25.87 20.43 -4.52
CA ARG A 221 26.78 21.59 -4.57
C ARG A 221 27.60 21.71 -5.86
N ARG A 222 27.64 20.65 -6.66
CA ARG A 222 28.41 20.54 -7.91
C ARG A 222 27.54 19.85 -8.94
N THR A 223 26.69 20.64 -9.58
CA THR A 223 25.84 20.23 -10.69
C THR A 223 26.53 20.59 -12.00
N TYR A 224 26.35 19.74 -12.99
CA TYR A 224 26.95 19.86 -14.31
C TYR A 224 25.88 19.65 -15.36
N LEU A 225 25.98 20.37 -16.47
CA LEU A 225 25.11 20.22 -17.63
C LEU A 225 26.00 19.94 -18.83
N ILE A 226 25.95 18.72 -19.37
CA ILE A 226 26.60 18.40 -20.64
C ILE A 226 25.66 18.75 -21.78
N LEU A 227 26.14 19.56 -22.71
CA LEU A 227 25.49 19.90 -23.97
C LEU A 227 26.18 19.14 -25.09
N HIS A 228 25.42 18.49 -25.96
CA HIS A 228 25.97 17.87 -27.16
C HIS A 228 26.17 18.93 -28.25
N LEU A 229 27.09 18.70 -29.19
CA LEU A 229 27.40 19.65 -30.26
C LEU A 229 26.18 20.01 -31.12
N GLY A 230 25.28 19.04 -31.37
CA GLY A 230 24.05 19.29 -32.12
C GLY A 230 23.14 20.32 -31.46
N LEU A 231 23.23 20.48 -30.12
CA LEU A 231 22.43 21.44 -29.38
C LEU A 231 22.87 22.90 -29.64
N LEU A 232 24.14 23.15 -29.92
CA LEU A 232 24.63 24.48 -30.32
C LEU A 232 24.04 24.90 -31.67
N LYS A 233 23.94 23.94 -32.61
CA LYS A 233 23.25 24.18 -33.88
C LYS A 233 21.76 24.43 -33.64
N LEU A 234 21.13 23.63 -32.79
CA LEU A 234 19.71 23.77 -32.45
C LEU A 234 19.41 25.16 -31.86
N HIS A 235 20.29 25.70 -31.02
CA HIS A 235 20.13 27.04 -30.46
C HIS A 235 19.94 28.13 -31.53
N ARG A 236 20.60 27.99 -32.69
CA ARG A 236 20.49 28.92 -33.81
C ARG A 236 19.29 28.64 -34.71
N THR A 237 19.01 27.36 -34.99
CA THR A 237 18.00 26.97 -35.97
C THR A 237 16.58 26.87 -35.39
N ASP A 238 16.46 26.47 -34.13
CA ASP A 238 15.20 26.39 -33.38
C ASP A 238 15.47 26.70 -31.90
N PRO A 239 15.55 27.99 -31.53
CA PRO A 239 15.79 28.41 -30.16
C PRO A 239 14.73 27.88 -29.17
N ALA A 240 13.50 27.65 -29.62
CA ALA A 240 12.42 27.16 -28.77
C ALA A 240 12.63 25.68 -28.40
N ALA A 241 13.04 24.84 -29.36
CA ALA A 241 13.40 23.45 -29.06
C ALA A 241 14.68 23.35 -28.21
N PHE A 242 15.65 24.25 -28.43
CA PHE A 242 16.81 24.39 -27.55
C PHE A 242 16.39 24.70 -26.11
N ASP A 243 15.59 25.76 -25.91
CA ASP A 243 15.13 26.19 -24.59
C ASP A 243 14.35 25.07 -23.91
N GLY A 244 13.46 24.37 -24.63
CA GLY A 244 12.70 23.26 -24.10
C GLY A 244 13.57 22.09 -23.62
N THR A 245 14.64 21.78 -24.36
CA THR A 245 15.62 20.74 -24.00
C THR A 245 16.37 21.14 -22.73
N VAL A 246 16.87 22.38 -22.68
CA VAL A 246 17.62 22.87 -21.51
C VAL A 246 16.72 22.98 -20.27
N LEU A 247 15.49 23.48 -20.41
CA LEU A 247 14.52 23.54 -19.30
C LEU A 247 14.19 22.17 -18.74
N HIS A 248 14.09 21.14 -19.60
CA HIS A 248 13.87 19.76 -19.16
C HIS A 248 15.04 19.25 -18.30
N GLU A 249 16.29 19.44 -18.75
CA GLU A 249 17.46 19.03 -17.98
C GLU A 249 17.62 19.83 -16.67
N LEU A 250 17.36 21.13 -16.71
CA LEU A 250 17.35 21.96 -15.50
C LEU A 250 16.23 21.55 -14.53
N ALA A 251 15.09 21.11 -15.05
CA ALA A 251 14.00 20.59 -14.23
C ALA A 251 14.41 19.35 -13.43
N HIS A 252 15.26 18.47 -13.97
CA HIS A 252 15.85 17.37 -13.19
C HIS A 252 16.71 17.86 -12.02
N LEU A 253 17.47 18.95 -12.21
CA LEU A 253 18.25 19.57 -11.13
C LEU A 253 17.34 20.15 -10.05
N THR A 254 16.29 20.88 -10.47
CA THR A 254 15.29 21.47 -9.57
C THR A 254 14.56 20.38 -8.77
N ASN A 255 14.17 19.29 -9.41
CA ASN A 255 13.50 18.15 -8.77
C ASN A 255 14.45 17.27 -7.93
N ARG A 256 15.78 17.49 -8.02
CA ARG A 256 16.84 16.70 -7.37
C ARG A 256 16.84 15.23 -7.80
N ASP A 257 16.52 15.01 -9.06
CA ASP A 257 16.30 13.69 -9.65
C ASP A 257 17.59 12.86 -9.83
N ASN A 258 18.75 13.51 -9.87
CA ASN A 258 20.04 12.84 -10.08
C ASN A 258 20.33 11.78 -9.01
N ARG A 259 19.98 12.02 -7.74
CA ARG A 259 20.30 11.09 -6.65
C ARG A 259 19.51 9.79 -6.72
N PRO A 260 18.16 9.80 -6.78
CA PRO A 260 17.41 8.57 -7.00
C PRO A 260 17.85 7.84 -8.26
N THR A 261 18.28 8.57 -9.30
CA THR A 261 18.77 7.98 -10.55
C THR A 261 20.01 7.15 -10.36
N TYR A 262 21.07 7.73 -9.80
CA TYR A 262 22.32 6.99 -9.57
C TYR A 262 22.09 5.80 -8.68
N LEU A 263 21.28 5.96 -7.63
CA LEU A 263 21.01 4.87 -6.70
C LEU A 263 20.16 3.76 -7.36
N THR A 264 19.22 4.12 -8.23
CA THR A 264 18.45 3.16 -9.05
C THR A 264 19.36 2.35 -9.98
N TYR A 265 20.30 3.01 -10.67
CA TYR A 265 21.27 2.34 -11.53
C TYR A 265 22.25 1.46 -10.74
N ALA A 266 22.72 1.95 -9.60
CA ALA A 266 23.61 1.22 -8.71
C ALA A 266 22.92 -0.02 -8.15
N ALA A 267 21.70 0.12 -7.62
CA ALA A 267 20.90 -0.99 -7.09
C ALA A 267 20.68 -2.09 -8.15
N TRP A 268 20.29 -1.70 -9.36
CA TRP A 268 20.07 -2.64 -10.46
C TRP A 268 21.34 -3.39 -10.86
N ARG A 269 22.47 -2.68 -11.00
CA ARG A 269 23.75 -3.29 -11.39
C ARG A 269 24.28 -4.22 -10.31
N ALA A 270 24.23 -3.78 -9.04
CA ALA A 270 24.61 -4.61 -7.90
C ALA A 270 23.74 -5.86 -7.82
N TYR A 271 22.41 -5.72 -7.97
CA TYR A 271 21.49 -6.86 -7.99
C TYR A 271 21.83 -7.87 -9.10
N LEU A 272 22.06 -7.42 -10.34
CA LEU A 272 22.42 -8.33 -11.42
C LEU A 272 23.74 -9.06 -11.17
N VAL A 273 24.80 -8.30 -10.88
CA VAL A 273 26.18 -8.83 -10.80
C VAL A 273 26.39 -9.66 -9.54
N LEU A 274 25.81 -9.25 -8.42
CA LEU A 274 26.07 -9.85 -7.11
C LEU A 274 24.95 -10.78 -6.64
N VAL A 275 23.78 -10.79 -7.27
CA VAL A 275 22.67 -11.65 -6.85
C VAL A 275 22.28 -12.61 -7.96
N VAL A 276 21.85 -12.08 -9.11
CA VAL A 276 21.32 -12.92 -10.20
C VAL A 276 22.41 -13.81 -10.79
N VAL A 277 23.58 -13.26 -11.13
CA VAL A 277 24.68 -14.05 -11.73
C VAL A 277 25.21 -15.14 -10.79
N PRO A 278 25.57 -14.85 -9.52
CA PRO A 278 26.02 -15.89 -8.59
C PRO A 278 24.94 -16.94 -8.31
N PHE A 279 23.67 -16.50 -8.17
CA PHE A 279 22.57 -17.44 -7.98
C PHE A 279 22.41 -18.38 -9.19
N LEU A 280 22.42 -17.86 -10.42
CA LEU A 280 22.37 -18.69 -11.63
C LEU A 280 23.56 -19.66 -11.69
N ALA A 281 24.76 -19.20 -11.35
CA ALA A 281 25.93 -20.08 -11.26
C ALA A 281 25.71 -21.20 -10.23
N ALA A 282 25.21 -20.89 -9.04
CA ALA A 282 24.95 -21.89 -8.00
C ALA A 282 23.81 -22.85 -8.39
N PHE A 283 22.81 -22.34 -9.09
CA PHE A 283 21.64 -23.08 -9.53
C PHE A 283 21.98 -24.10 -10.63
N PHE A 284 22.85 -23.74 -11.59
CA PHE A 284 23.22 -24.59 -12.71
C PHE A 284 24.51 -25.39 -12.51
N ALA A 285 25.47 -24.85 -11.75
CA ALA A 285 26.80 -25.40 -11.52
C ALA A 285 27.28 -25.13 -10.08
N PRO A 286 26.63 -25.74 -9.05
CA PRO A 286 26.97 -25.49 -7.64
C PRO A 286 28.42 -25.82 -7.29
N GLY A 287 29.05 -26.75 -8.04
CA GLY A 287 30.45 -27.13 -7.84
C GLY A 287 31.42 -25.96 -7.93
N VAL A 288 31.11 -24.93 -8.72
CA VAL A 288 31.97 -23.73 -8.89
C VAL A 288 32.27 -23.03 -7.56
N PHE A 289 31.38 -23.16 -6.57
CA PHE A 289 31.55 -22.56 -5.24
C PHE A 289 32.30 -23.46 -4.25
N LEU A 290 32.25 -24.79 -4.45
CA LEU A 290 32.84 -25.77 -3.53
C LEU A 290 34.26 -26.18 -3.95
N HIS A 291 34.45 -26.40 -5.25
CA HIS A 291 35.68 -26.94 -5.82
C HIS A 291 36.08 -26.14 -7.07
N PRO A 292 36.38 -24.83 -6.95
CA PRO A 292 36.68 -23.97 -8.10
C PRO A 292 37.92 -24.42 -8.90
N ALA A 293 38.78 -25.25 -8.33
CA ALA A 293 39.95 -25.81 -8.98
C ALA A 293 39.67 -27.09 -9.79
N ASP A 294 38.52 -27.76 -9.57
CA ASP A 294 38.15 -28.98 -10.26
C ASP A 294 37.44 -28.64 -11.59
N PRO A 295 37.96 -29.04 -12.77
CA PRO A 295 37.28 -28.85 -14.04
C PRO A 295 35.88 -29.46 -14.08
N GLY A 296 35.64 -30.54 -13.30
CA GLY A 296 34.35 -31.20 -13.18
C GLY A 296 33.29 -30.34 -12.46
N ALA A 297 33.71 -29.35 -11.67
CA ALA A 297 32.84 -28.42 -10.96
C ALA A 297 32.00 -27.52 -11.89
N TYR A 298 32.41 -27.39 -13.15
CA TYR A 298 31.75 -26.60 -14.19
C TYR A 298 30.72 -27.41 -15.00
N HIS A 299 30.57 -28.72 -14.75
CA HIS A 299 29.56 -29.52 -15.44
C HIS A 299 28.16 -29.06 -15.03
N LEU A 300 27.37 -28.67 -16.03
CA LEU A 300 25.95 -28.36 -15.88
C LEU A 300 25.22 -29.59 -15.31
N ARG A 301 24.46 -29.39 -14.23
CA ARG A 301 23.61 -30.44 -13.67
C ARG A 301 22.64 -30.95 -14.75
N ALA A 302 22.64 -32.26 -15.01
CA ALA A 302 21.69 -32.90 -15.92
C ALA A 302 20.24 -32.89 -15.37
N ARG A 303 20.06 -32.64 -14.07
CA ARG A 303 18.74 -32.49 -13.45
C ARG A 303 18.14 -31.15 -13.87
N LEU A 304 17.01 -31.20 -14.58
CA LEU A 304 16.26 -30.00 -14.95
C LEU A 304 15.95 -29.20 -13.67
N PRO A 305 16.23 -27.89 -13.68
CA PRO A 305 15.92 -27.05 -12.53
C PRO A 305 14.44 -27.10 -12.21
N ASP A 306 14.10 -26.96 -10.93
CA ASP A 306 12.72 -26.69 -10.53
C ASP A 306 12.20 -25.48 -11.32
N THR A 307 11.24 -25.76 -12.19
CA THR A 307 10.67 -24.77 -13.11
C THR A 307 10.06 -23.60 -12.34
N HIS A 308 9.57 -23.84 -11.13
CA HIS A 308 8.98 -22.80 -10.29
C HIS A 308 10.04 -21.84 -9.78
N SER A 309 11.17 -22.34 -9.28
CA SER A 309 12.32 -21.52 -8.88
C SER A 309 12.88 -20.68 -10.04
N ALA A 310 13.05 -21.29 -11.22
CA ALA A 310 13.54 -20.59 -12.42
C ALA A 310 12.56 -19.48 -12.86
N LEU A 311 11.26 -19.79 -12.92
CA LEU A 311 10.21 -18.84 -13.25
C LEU A 311 10.16 -17.69 -12.24
N SER A 312 10.26 -18.00 -10.95
CA SER A 312 10.25 -17.00 -9.88
C SER A 312 11.43 -16.04 -9.98
N LEU A 313 12.64 -16.54 -10.27
CA LEU A 313 13.83 -15.70 -10.49
C LEU A 313 13.66 -14.77 -11.71
N VAL A 314 13.15 -15.30 -12.82
CA VAL A 314 12.89 -14.53 -14.05
C VAL A 314 11.87 -13.42 -13.78
N LEU A 315 10.75 -13.76 -13.14
CA LEU A 315 9.67 -12.82 -12.86
C LEU A 315 10.09 -11.76 -11.82
N LEU A 316 10.80 -12.16 -10.78
CA LEU A 316 11.37 -11.24 -9.79
C LEU A 316 12.36 -10.26 -10.46
N THR A 317 13.30 -10.77 -11.25
CA THR A 317 14.28 -9.94 -11.97
C THR A 317 13.59 -9.00 -12.96
N GLY A 318 12.59 -9.51 -13.68
CA GLY A 318 11.72 -8.73 -14.54
C GLY A 318 10.99 -7.62 -13.78
N LEU A 319 10.45 -7.91 -12.59
CA LEU A 319 9.77 -6.91 -11.76
C LEU A 319 10.72 -5.82 -11.27
N VAL A 320 11.94 -6.18 -10.82
CA VAL A 320 12.97 -5.21 -10.43
C VAL A 320 13.32 -4.31 -11.62
N TYR A 321 13.50 -4.90 -12.80
CA TYR A 321 13.77 -4.16 -14.04
C TYR A 321 12.62 -3.20 -14.40
N LEU A 322 11.39 -3.69 -14.40
CA LEU A 322 10.19 -2.89 -14.71
C LEU A 322 9.97 -1.77 -13.69
N THR A 323 10.23 -2.03 -12.40
CA THR A 323 10.15 -1.03 -11.33
C THR A 323 11.21 0.04 -11.52
N ARG A 324 12.46 -0.33 -11.85
CA ARG A 324 13.52 0.61 -12.24
C ARG A 324 13.04 1.50 -13.40
N ASN A 325 12.53 0.91 -14.48
CA ASN A 325 12.09 1.69 -15.63
C ASN A 325 10.86 2.57 -15.31
N ALA A 326 9.97 2.12 -14.43
CA ALA A 326 8.84 2.92 -13.96
C ALA A 326 9.28 4.15 -13.13
N VAL A 327 10.35 4.03 -12.33
CA VAL A 327 10.97 5.17 -11.62
C VAL A 327 11.57 6.16 -12.62
N LEU A 328 12.30 5.66 -13.62
CA LEU A 328 12.89 6.49 -14.67
C LEU A 328 11.81 7.23 -15.47
N ARG A 329 10.78 6.54 -15.96
CA ARG A 329 9.68 7.16 -16.73
C ARG A 329 8.95 8.27 -15.98
N VAL A 330 8.67 8.09 -14.69
CA VAL A 330 7.96 9.13 -13.91
C VAL A 330 8.83 10.36 -13.69
N ARG A 331 10.15 10.20 -13.54
CA ARG A 331 11.05 11.36 -13.50
C ARG A 331 10.94 12.20 -14.75
N GLU A 332 10.95 11.58 -15.93
CA GLU A 332 10.81 12.29 -17.21
C GLU A 332 9.50 13.09 -17.26
N THR A 333 8.37 12.47 -16.89
CA THR A 333 7.07 13.16 -16.83
C THR A 333 7.06 14.32 -15.83
N HIS A 334 7.74 14.17 -14.69
CA HIS A 334 7.85 15.24 -13.69
C HIS A 334 8.77 16.38 -14.15
N ALA A 335 9.86 16.07 -14.86
CA ALA A 335 10.74 17.07 -15.45
C ALA A 335 10.02 17.85 -16.55
N ASP A 336 9.27 17.17 -17.43
CA ASP A 336 8.42 17.81 -18.44
C ASP A 336 7.40 18.77 -17.84
N ALA A 337 6.67 18.30 -16.83
CA ALA A 337 5.66 19.11 -16.16
C ALA A 337 6.28 20.33 -15.45
N ARG A 338 7.49 20.18 -14.90
CA ARG A 338 8.23 21.26 -14.26
C ARG A 338 8.77 22.26 -15.28
N ALA A 339 9.38 21.81 -16.36
CA ALA A 339 9.87 22.66 -17.44
C ALA A 339 8.72 23.46 -18.07
N ALA A 340 7.57 22.82 -18.26
CA ALA A 340 6.38 23.46 -18.81
C ALA A 340 5.70 24.46 -17.87
N LEU A 341 6.16 24.61 -16.61
CA LEU A 341 5.77 25.74 -15.75
C LEU A 341 6.49 27.03 -16.10
N THR A 342 7.69 26.90 -16.66
CA THR A 342 8.54 28.02 -17.08
C THR A 342 8.23 28.39 -18.53
N ASP A 343 8.20 27.41 -19.43
CA ASP A 343 7.84 27.63 -20.84
C ASP A 343 7.22 26.38 -21.46
N ALA A 344 5.89 26.33 -21.53
CA ALA A 344 5.17 25.19 -22.11
C ALA A 344 5.36 25.10 -23.64
N ALA A 345 5.49 26.24 -24.33
CA ALA A 345 5.64 26.26 -25.78
C ALA A 345 7.00 25.69 -26.21
N ALA A 346 8.07 26.08 -25.52
CA ALA A 346 9.42 25.54 -25.72
C ALA A 346 9.47 24.02 -25.47
N VAL A 347 8.86 23.53 -24.38
CA VAL A 347 8.77 22.08 -24.12
C VAL A 347 7.99 21.35 -25.21
N LEU A 348 6.90 21.93 -25.73
CA LEU A 348 6.16 21.34 -26.84
C LEU A 348 6.96 21.34 -28.15
N ALA A 349 7.75 22.39 -28.42
CA ALA A 349 8.65 22.45 -29.57
C ALA A 349 9.75 21.37 -29.47
N PHE A 350 10.38 21.23 -28.31
CA PHE A 350 11.34 20.16 -28.01
C PHE A 350 10.75 18.76 -28.24
N LEU A 351 9.55 18.48 -27.71
CA LEU A 351 8.92 17.16 -27.84
C LEU A 351 8.48 16.83 -29.28
N ARG A 352 8.32 17.84 -30.15
CA ARG A 352 8.01 17.66 -31.58
C ARG A 352 9.25 17.40 -32.44
N HIS A 353 10.41 17.94 -32.07
CA HIS A 353 11.64 17.85 -32.88
C HIS A 353 12.66 16.84 -32.34
N GLY A 354 12.46 16.34 -31.12
CA GLY A 354 13.46 15.50 -30.47
C GLY A 354 13.71 14.15 -31.17
N PRO A 355 14.96 13.65 -31.19
CA PRO A 355 15.36 12.40 -31.84
C PRO A 355 14.63 11.14 -31.33
N TRP A 356 13.93 11.25 -30.20
CA TRP A 356 13.12 10.23 -29.53
C TRP A 356 11.89 9.77 -30.32
N GLN A 357 11.55 10.42 -31.43
CA GLN A 357 10.45 9.98 -32.31
C GLN A 357 10.73 8.63 -32.98
N ARG A 358 12.00 8.25 -33.13
CA ARG A 358 12.41 6.92 -33.64
C ARG A 358 12.37 5.85 -32.54
N GLY A 359 11.30 5.82 -31.76
CA GLY A 359 11.12 4.83 -30.71
C GLY A 359 11.12 3.43 -31.32
N GLY A 360 12.03 2.56 -30.84
CA GLY A 360 12.06 1.15 -31.26
C GLY A 360 10.72 0.45 -30.99
N ARG A 361 10.47 -0.66 -31.69
CA ARG A 361 9.24 -1.47 -31.63
C ARG A 361 8.90 -2.07 -30.25
N LEU A 362 9.68 -1.77 -29.20
CA LEU A 362 9.48 -2.33 -27.88
C LEU A 362 8.27 -1.70 -27.18
N PRO A 363 7.48 -2.48 -26.43
CA PRO A 363 6.37 -1.95 -25.64
C PRO A 363 6.84 -0.85 -24.67
N GLU A 364 6.06 0.23 -24.55
CA GLU A 364 6.36 1.37 -23.67
C GLU A 364 6.58 0.95 -22.20
N ALA A 365 5.99 -0.17 -21.78
CA ALA A 365 6.18 -0.75 -20.45
C ALA A 365 7.64 -1.15 -20.16
N VAL A 366 8.40 -1.55 -21.19
CA VAL A 366 9.79 -2.02 -21.10
C VAL A 366 10.77 -0.86 -21.33
N GLY A 367 10.37 0.20 -22.03
CA GLY A 367 11.22 1.38 -22.26
C GLY A 367 11.50 2.19 -20.98
N HIS A 368 12.69 2.81 -20.89
CA HIS A 368 13.05 3.69 -19.76
C HIS A 368 12.58 5.14 -19.94
N HIS A 369 12.30 5.56 -21.19
CA HIS A 369 11.64 6.84 -21.49
C HIS A 369 10.19 6.61 -21.91
N PRO A 370 9.24 7.48 -21.52
CA PRO A 370 7.90 7.49 -22.10
C PRO A 370 7.95 7.87 -23.58
N SER A 371 6.99 7.39 -24.38
CA SER A 371 6.89 7.78 -25.80
C SER A 371 6.67 9.29 -25.95
N ALA A 372 7.15 9.89 -27.06
CA ALA A 372 6.96 11.32 -27.33
C ALA A 372 5.47 11.70 -27.35
N ALA A 373 4.61 10.86 -27.95
CA ALA A 373 3.16 11.06 -27.95
C ALA A 373 2.57 11.07 -26.54
N ARG A 374 3.07 10.20 -25.64
CA ARG A 374 2.65 10.21 -24.24
C ARG A 374 3.15 11.45 -23.51
N ARG A 375 4.41 11.85 -23.67
CA ARG A 375 4.96 13.08 -23.06
C ARG A 375 4.18 14.32 -23.50
N LEU A 376 3.84 14.42 -24.80
CA LEU A 376 2.98 15.49 -25.33
C LEU A 376 1.59 15.49 -24.68
N ARG A 377 0.96 14.32 -24.52
CA ARG A 377 -0.32 14.20 -23.81
C ARG A 377 -0.20 14.57 -22.34
N ASP A 378 0.85 14.14 -21.65
CA ASP A 378 1.07 14.36 -20.22
C ASP A 378 1.38 15.84 -19.94
N VAL A 379 2.13 16.52 -20.81
CA VAL A 379 2.31 17.97 -20.75
C VAL A 379 0.98 18.67 -20.93
N ARG A 380 0.18 18.30 -21.95
CA ARG A 380 -1.15 18.90 -22.18
C ARG A 380 -2.17 18.60 -21.08
N ASN A 381 -2.03 17.47 -20.39
CA ASN A 381 -2.97 17.01 -19.38
C ASN A 381 -2.28 16.76 -18.04
N SER A 382 -2.29 17.79 -17.18
CA SER A 382 -1.72 17.73 -15.83
C SER A 382 -2.36 16.65 -14.94
N ALA A 383 -3.52 16.09 -15.33
CA ALA A 383 -4.22 15.06 -14.55
C ALA A 383 -3.43 13.76 -14.38
N VAL A 384 -2.50 13.48 -15.29
CA VAL A 384 -1.65 12.28 -15.25
C VAL A 384 -0.71 12.31 -14.03
N LEU A 385 -0.33 13.50 -13.55
CA LEU A 385 0.60 13.66 -12.41
C LEU A 385 0.02 13.21 -11.06
N TYR A 386 -1.30 13.06 -10.95
CA TYR A 386 -1.98 12.69 -9.70
C TYR A 386 -2.84 11.43 -9.80
N ARG A 387 -2.91 10.78 -10.97
CA ARG A 387 -3.65 9.54 -11.18
C ARG A 387 -2.70 8.41 -11.59
N PRO A 388 -2.11 7.67 -10.64
CA PRO A 388 -1.40 6.45 -11.02
C PRO A 388 -2.38 5.50 -11.69
N GLY A 389 -1.96 4.91 -12.82
CA GLY A 389 -2.72 3.88 -13.49
C GLY A 389 -2.82 2.61 -12.64
N ALA A 390 -3.86 1.81 -12.87
CA ALA A 390 -4.06 0.53 -12.17
C ALA A 390 -2.84 -0.39 -12.33
N THR A 391 -2.21 -0.42 -13.50
CA THR A 391 -0.99 -1.21 -13.75
C THR A 391 0.19 -0.79 -12.87
N ALA A 392 0.35 0.50 -12.61
CA ALA A 392 1.39 0.99 -11.72
C ALA A 392 1.11 0.64 -10.25
N MET A 393 -0.17 0.62 -9.84
CA MET A 393 -0.57 0.17 -8.50
C MET A 393 -0.41 -1.34 -8.36
N PHE A 394 -0.77 -2.12 -9.37
CA PHE A 394 -0.54 -3.56 -9.40
C PHE A 394 0.95 -3.92 -9.27
N ALA A 395 1.82 -3.31 -10.07
CA ALA A 395 3.27 -3.55 -9.96
C ALA A 395 3.84 -3.11 -8.60
N ALA A 396 3.35 -2.01 -8.03
CA ALA A 396 3.72 -1.61 -6.68
C ALA A 396 3.26 -2.64 -5.63
N GLY A 397 2.08 -3.22 -5.81
CA GLY A 397 1.55 -4.29 -4.97
C GLY A 397 2.44 -5.51 -5.02
N MET A 398 2.84 -5.94 -6.22
CA MET A 398 3.78 -7.05 -6.39
C MET A 398 5.10 -6.80 -5.67
N ALA A 399 5.68 -5.60 -5.83
CA ALA A 399 6.92 -5.26 -5.15
C ALA A 399 6.76 -5.32 -3.62
N ILE A 400 5.64 -4.80 -3.08
CA ILE A 400 5.35 -4.83 -1.64
C ILE A 400 5.14 -6.27 -1.14
N GLY A 401 4.40 -7.11 -1.87
CA GLY A 401 4.18 -8.51 -1.50
C GLY A 401 5.48 -9.29 -1.42
N LEU A 402 6.36 -9.12 -2.42
CA LEU A 402 7.69 -9.74 -2.41
C LEU A 402 8.56 -9.24 -1.26
N ILE A 403 8.54 -7.93 -0.97
CA ILE A 403 9.23 -7.39 0.20
C ILE A 403 8.72 -8.05 1.48
N ALA A 404 7.40 -8.14 1.65
CA ALA A 404 6.77 -8.69 2.85
C ALA A 404 7.17 -10.15 3.08
N VAL A 405 7.05 -10.99 2.06
CA VAL A 405 7.38 -12.43 2.15
C VAL A 405 8.88 -12.63 2.38
N ASN A 406 9.72 -11.97 1.57
CA ASN A 406 11.17 -12.16 1.65
C ASN A 406 11.78 -11.63 2.96
N LEU A 407 11.31 -10.47 3.43
CA LEU A 407 11.74 -9.91 4.70
C LEU A 407 11.18 -10.71 5.89
N GLY A 408 9.94 -11.20 5.79
CA GLY A 408 9.32 -12.03 6.83
C GLY A 408 10.09 -13.33 7.04
N PHE A 409 10.46 -14.00 5.95
CA PHE A 409 11.31 -15.19 5.99
C PHE A 409 12.70 -14.91 6.54
N SER A 410 13.36 -13.84 6.08
CA SER A 410 14.68 -13.46 6.58
C SER A 410 14.64 -13.16 8.09
N GLY A 411 13.61 -12.45 8.54
CA GLY A 411 13.37 -12.18 9.97
C GLY A 411 13.10 -13.45 10.77
N TRP A 412 12.32 -14.37 10.20
CA TRP A 412 12.03 -15.69 10.79
C TRP A 412 13.30 -16.52 11.00
N ILE A 413 14.15 -16.65 9.98
CA ILE A 413 15.41 -17.40 10.10
C ILE A 413 16.38 -16.70 11.05
N ALA A 414 16.51 -15.37 10.98
CA ALA A 414 17.36 -14.60 11.89
C ALA A 414 16.94 -14.80 13.36
N PHE A 415 15.63 -14.82 13.63
CA PHE A 415 15.10 -15.11 14.96
C PHE A 415 15.51 -16.50 15.46
N LEU A 416 15.29 -17.53 14.63
CA LEU A 416 15.59 -18.92 14.96
C LEU A 416 17.10 -19.21 15.14
N THR A 417 17.97 -18.40 14.54
CA THR A 417 19.43 -18.63 14.50
C THR A 417 20.23 -17.79 15.45
N SER A 418 19.63 -16.77 16.06
CA SER A 418 20.32 -15.97 17.04
C SER A 418 20.87 -16.88 18.16
N PRO A 419 22.09 -16.66 18.69
CA PRO A 419 22.58 -17.41 19.87
C PRO A 419 21.61 -17.31 21.05
N ARG A 420 20.84 -16.21 21.08
CA ARG A 420 19.72 -15.99 21.98
C ARG A 420 18.54 -16.95 21.73
N GLY A 421 18.38 -17.44 20.51
CA GLY A 421 17.36 -18.38 20.06
C GLY A 421 17.58 -19.84 20.49
N GLN A 422 18.72 -20.17 21.10
CA GLN A 422 18.98 -21.53 21.60
C GLN A 422 19.02 -21.63 23.13
N GLY A 423 18.75 -20.53 23.86
CA GLY A 423 18.75 -20.55 25.33
C GLY A 423 18.41 -19.26 26.06
N THR A 424 17.71 -18.28 25.46
CA THR A 424 17.31 -17.09 26.24
C THR A 424 16.03 -17.26 27.02
N PRO A 425 15.88 -16.48 28.11
CA PRO A 425 14.59 -16.22 28.71
C PRO A 425 13.60 -15.64 27.70
N LEU A 426 13.96 -15.09 26.52
CA LEU A 426 12.95 -14.68 25.54
C LEU A 426 12.29 -15.86 24.85
N ILE A 427 13.02 -16.93 24.49
CA ILE A 427 12.41 -18.18 23.99
C ILE A 427 11.85 -18.99 25.14
N GLU A 428 12.40 -18.93 26.34
CA GLU A 428 11.78 -19.56 27.49
C GLU A 428 10.49 -18.82 27.91
N ILE A 429 10.45 -17.49 27.82
CA ILE A 429 9.26 -16.64 27.95
C ILE A 429 8.34 -16.92 26.78
N LEU A 430 8.83 -17.03 25.55
CA LEU A 430 8.01 -17.41 24.39
C LEU A 430 7.41 -18.78 24.63
N MET A 431 8.19 -19.80 24.98
CA MET A 431 7.78 -21.19 25.25
C MET A 431 6.89 -21.30 26.49
N ARG A 432 7.11 -20.50 27.55
CA ARG A 432 6.26 -20.41 28.75
C ARG A 432 4.97 -19.65 28.47
N LEU A 433 5.01 -18.60 27.67
CA LEU A 433 3.84 -17.88 27.15
C LEU A 433 3.03 -18.83 26.23
N VAL A 434 3.72 -19.49 25.30
CA VAL A 434 3.23 -20.45 24.30
C VAL A 434 2.63 -21.69 24.98
N ASN A 435 3.16 -22.14 26.12
CA ASN A 435 2.56 -23.22 26.91
C ASN A 435 1.22 -22.84 27.59
N GLY A 436 0.75 -21.60 27.50
CA GLY A 436 -0.43 -21.12 28.22
C GLY A 436 -1.68 -20.81 27.38
N THR A 437 -1.56 -20.08 26.25
CA THR A 437 -2.75 -19.62 25.47
C THR A 437 -2.45 -19.30 24.00
N PRO A 438 -3.41 -19.44 23.07
CA PRO A 438 -3.27 -19.05 21.65
C PRO A 438 -2.77 -17.62 21.40
N ALA A 439 -3.09 -16.66 22.28
CA ALA A 439 -2.68 -15.26 22.17
C ALA A 439 -1.15 -15.07 22.15
N THR A 440 -0.41 -15.96 22.81
CA THR A 440 1.04 -15.85 22.97
C THR A 440 1.83 -16.31 21.74
N VAL A 441 1.34 -17.34 21.05
CA VAL A 441 1.87 -17.79 19.76
C VAL A 441 1.76 -16.66 18.74
N ILE A 442 0.70 -15.87 18.83
CA ILE A 442 0.48 -14.72 17.94
C ILE A 442 1.37 -13.57 18.30
N LEU A 443 1.54 -13.26 19.58
CA LEU A 443 2.51 -12.24 19.99
C LEU A 443 3.92 -12.60 19.52
N ALA A 444 4.30 -13.88 19.61
CA ALA A 444 5.54 -14.40 19.03
C ALA A 444 5.61 -14.19 17.51
N GLN A 445 4.57 -14.55 16.76
CA GLN A 445 4.52 -14.34 15.32
C GLN A 445 4.55 -12.87 14.93
N VAL A 446 3.82 -12.01 15.65
CA VAL A 446 3.85 -10.57 15.47
C VAL A 446 5.24 -10.03 15.79
N MET A 447 5.94 -10.56 16.78
CA MET A 447 7.32 -10.13 17.05
C MET A 447 8.28 -10.52 15.93
N VAL A 448 8.12 -11.70 15.33
CA VAL A 448 9.04 -12.22 14.31
C VAL A 448 8.69 -11.74 12.90
N LEU A 449 7.42 -11.82 12.50
CA LEU A 449 6.91 -11.43 11.18
C LEU A 449 6.43 -9.98 11.14
N GLY A 450 6.10 -9.39 12.30
CA GLY A 450 5.58 -8.03 12.38
C GLY A 450 6.50 -6.96 11.83
N PRO A 451 7.85 -7.03 11.91
CA PRO A 451 8.70 -6.06 11.22
C PRO A 451 8.47 -6.05 9.70
N ALA A 452 8.35 -7.23 9.08
CA ALA A 452 8.08 -7.34 7.65
C ALA A 452 6.67 -6.86 7.29
N ALA A 453 5.67 -7.27 8.09
CA ALA A 453 4.30 -6.80 7.95
C ALA A 453 4.19 -5.28 8.15
N ALA A 454 4.93 -4.70 9.11
CA ALA A 454 4.98 -3.26 9.37
C ALA A 454 5.54 -2.49 8.18
N VAL A 455 6.65 -2.97 7.60
CA VAL A 455 7.24 -2.35 6.40
C VAL A 455 6.28 -2.42 5.22
N ALA A 456 5.66 -3.59 4.99
CA ALA A 456 4.69 -3.75 3.91
C ALA A 456 3.48 -2.82 4.09
N LEU A 457 2.92 -2.77 5.30
CA LEU A 457 1.79 -1.91 5.62
C LEU A 457 2.15 -0.42 5.51
N LEU A 458 3.34 -0.02 5.96
CA LEU A 458 3.85 1.34 5.82
C LEU A 458 3.96 1.75 4.36
N LEU A 459 4.40 0.84 3.47
CA LEU A 459 4.44 1.09 2.02
C LEU A 459 3.03 1.18 1.41
N ILE A 460 2.10 0.31 1.82
CA ILE A 460 0.69 0.36 1.39
C ILE A 460 0.05 1.69 1.81
N ALA A 461 0.15 2.05 3.08
CA ALA A 461 -0.36 3.31 3.62
C ALA A 461 0.33 4.52 2.98
N GLY A 462 1.65 4.45 2.78
CA GLY A 462 2.44 5.43 2.04
C GLY A 462 1.88 5.69 0.64
N MET A 463 1.70 4.62 -0.14
CA MET A 463 1.15 4.70 -1.50
C MET A 463 -0.28 5.23 -1.50
N ALA A 464 -1.14 4.76 -0.58
CA ALA A 464 -2.51 5.24 -0.43
C ALA A 464 -2.54 6.74 -0.13
N CYS A 465 -1.80 7.19 0.88
CA CYS A 465 -1.75 8.59 1.29
C CYS A 465 -1.17 9.50 0.22
N VAL A 466 0.01 9.20 -0.32
CA VAL A 466 0.63 10.05 -1.36
C VAL A 466 -0.27 10.15 -2.59
N THR A 467 -0.84 9.03 -3.04
CA THR A 467 -1.71 9.02 -4.21
C THR A 467 -2.98 9.84 -3.97
N MET A 468 -3.68 9.61 -2.86
CA MET A 468 -4.97 10.26 -2.60
C MET A 468 -4.82 11.72 -2.23
N TRP A 469 -3.77 12.12 -1.50
CA TRP A 469 -3.48 13.53 -1.24
C TRP A 469 -3.15 14.29 -2.52
N ARG A 470 -2.30 13.73 -3.39
CA ARG A 470 -2.02 14.32 -4.71
C ARG A 470 -3.29 14.41 -5.56
N ALA A 471 -4.10 13.36 -5.56
CA ALA A 471 -5.33 13.33 -6.32
C ALA A 471 -6.34 14.38 -5.84
N ARG A 472 -6.46 14.57 -4.52
CA ARG A 472 -7.32 15.61 -3.93
C ARG A 472 -6.83 17.02 -4.21
N LEU A 473 -5.52 17.25 -4.15
CA LEU A 473 -4.92 18.52 -4.57
C LEU A 473 -5.21 18.79 -6.05
N GLY A 474 -4.97 17.80 -6.92
CA GLY A 474 -5.17 17.94 -8.36
C GLY A 474 -6.60 18.30 -8.78
N VAL A 475 -7.62 17.90 -8.00
CA VAL A 475 -9.04 18.19 -8.28
C VAL A 475 -9.61 19.35 -7.46
N ALA A 476 -8.80 20.05 -6.66
CA ALA A 476 -9.28 21.11 -5.78
C ALA A 476 -9.96 22.26 -6.55
N HIS A 477 -9.66 22.43 -7.84
CA HIS A 477 -10.17 23.51 -8.71
C HIS A 477 -11.05 22.96 -9.84
N GLY A 478 -11.72 21.83 -9.62
CA GLY A 478 -12.56 21.17 -10.61
C GLY A 478 -11.96 19.86 -11.11
N GLY A 479 -12.84 18.91 -11.40
CA GLY A 479 -12.48 17.54 -11.78
C GLY A 479 -12.98 16.49 -10.79
N LYS A 480 -13.04 15.23 -11.24
CA LYS A 480 -13.43 14.10 -10.40
C LYS A 480 -12.18 13.41 -9.85
N PRO A 481 -12.04 13.20 -8.54
CA PRO A 481 -10.95 12.40 -8.01
C PRO A 481 -11.05 10.96 -8.55
N PRO A 482 -9.91 10.26 -8.72
CA PRO A 482 -9.92 8.83 -9.03
C PRO A 482 -10.67 8.08 -7.92
N ALA A 483 -11.38 7.03 -8.29
CA ALA A 483 -12.09 6.19 -7.34
C ALA A 483 -11.06 5.41 -6.48
N PRO A 484 -11.05 5.59 -5.14
CA PRO A 484 -10.05 4.97 -4.27
C PRO A 484 -9.98 3.44 -4.41
N TRP A 485 -11.13 2.80 -4.61
CA TRP A 485 -11.22 1.34 -4.73
C TRP A 485 -10.47 0.77 -5.95
N ARG A 486 -10.36 1.52 -7.06
CA ARG A 486 -9.64 1.03 -8.25
C ARG A 486 -8.15 0.90 -8.00
N ALA A 487 -7.57 1.90 -7.34
CA ALA A 487 -6.16 1.88 -6.97
C ALA A 487 -5.90 0.86 -5.85
N GLY A 488 -6.80 0.78 -4.87
CA GLY A 488 -6.69 -0.18 -3.78
C GLY A 488 -6.80 -1.63 -4.23
N LEU A 489 -7.77 -1.96 -5.09
CA LEU A 489 -7.93 -3.30 -5.65
C LEU A 489 -6.71 -3.71 -6.47
N ALA A 490 -6.25 -2.84 -7.37
CA ALA A 490 -5.06 -3.12 -8.17
C ALA A 490 -3.81 -3.38 -7.29
N LEU A 491 -3.60 -2.57 -6.24
CA LEU A 491 -2.52 -2.77 -5.28
C LEU A 491 -2.65 -4.12 -4.54
N ALA A 492 -3.85 -4.44 -4.02
CA ALA A 492 -4.10 -5.69 -3.31
C ALA A 492 -3.89 -6.92 -4.21
N THR A 493 -4.40 -6.90 -5.44
CA THR A 493 -4.17 -7.96 -6.43
C THR A 493 -2.69 -8.13 -6.73
N GLY A 494 -1.94 -7.02 -6.79
CA GLY A 494 -0.49 -7.07 -6.93
C GLY A 494 0.20 -7.78 -5.77
N VAL A 495 -0.19 -7.46 -4.53
CA VAL A 495 0.37 -8.10 -3.31
C VAL A 495 0.12 -9.61 -3.35
N LEU A 496 -1.09 -10.04 -3.69
CA LEU A 496 -1.45 -11.47 -3.80
C LEU A 496 -0.68 -12.16 -4.93
N ALA A 497 -0.58 -11.51 -6.09
CA ALA A 497 0.14 -12.05 -7.25
C ALA A 497 1.64 -12.21 -7.00
N ALA A 498 2.22 -11.49 -6.03
CA ALA A 498 3.62 -11.62 -5.66
C ALA A 498 3.94 -12.88 -4.84
N LEU A 499 2.95 -13.45 -4.15
CA LEU A 499 3.14 -14.62 -3.29
C LEU A 499 3.67 -15.83 -4.08
N PRO A 500 3.00 -16.33 -5.13
CA PRO A 500 3.52 -17.46 -5.91
C PRO A 500 4.86 -17.17 -6.61
N LEU A 501 5.29 -15.90 -6.66
CA LEU A 501 6.52 -15.47 -7.33
C LEU A 501 7.69 -15.29 -6.36
N SER A 502 7.47 -15.45 -5.06
CA SER A 502 8.57 -15.45 -4.11
C SER A 502 9.41 -16.71 -4.31
N VAL A 503 10.72 -16.50 -4.39
CA VAL A 503 11.74 -17.57 -4.42
C VAL A 503 11.60 -18.50 -3.21
N ILE A 504 11.11 -18.01 -2.07
CA ILE A 504 10.91 -18.82 -0.87
C ILE A 504 9.79 -19.84 -1.06
N TYR A 505 8.66 -19.40 -1.59
CA TYR A 505 7.54 -20.30 -1.87
C TYR A 505 7.90 -21.30 -2.97
N ALA A 506 8.64 -20.85 -3.99
CA ALA A 506 9.19 -21.74 -5.00
C ALA A 506 10.13 -22.80 -4.41
N ASN A 507 11.05 -22.40 -3.53
CA ASN A 507 11.93 -23.34 -2.83
C ASN A 507 11.15 -24.30 -1.90
N ALA A 508 10.05 -23.84 -1.31
CA ALA A 508 9.17 -24.68 -0.51
C ALA A 508 8.29 -25.62 -1.35
N GLY A 509 8.32 -25.51 -2.68
CA GLY A 509 7.44 -26.28 -3.58
C GLY A 509 5.96 -25.90 -3.47
N THR A 510 5.64 -24.71 -2.95
CA THR A 510 4.26 -24.25 -2.77
C THR A 510 4.00 -23.00 -3.60
N TRP A 511 2.79 -22.85 -4.13
CA TRP A 511 2.39 -21.63 -4.85
C TRP A 511 1.89 -20.52 -3.89
N GLY A 512 2.40 -20.53 -2.66
CA GLY A 512 1.85 -19.74 -1.56
C GLY A 512 0.40 -20.10 -1.32
N VAL A 513 -0.48 -19.09 -1.39
CA VAL A 513 -1.93 -19.23 -1.14
C VAL A 513 -2.61 -20.20 -2.10
N PHE A 514 -2.02 -20.45 -3.27
CA PHE A 514 -2.58 -21.31 -4.30
C PHE A 514 -2.07 -22.78 -4.23
N GLY A 515 -1.28 -23.12 -3.21
CA GLY A 515 -0.41 -24.30 -3.21
C GLY A 515 -0.99 -25.65 -2.79
N ASP A 516 -2.15 -25.75 -2.14
CA ASP A 516 -2.63 -27.03 -1.58
C ASP A 516 -3.99 -27.46 -2.15
N GLY A 517 -4.01 -28.60 -2.84
CA GLY A 517 -5.11 -29.12 -3.68
C GLY A 517 -6.41 -29.55 -2.99
N ALA A 518 -6.75 -29.05 -1.81
CA ALA A 518 -8.04 -29.31 -1.17
C ALA A 518 -9.09 -28.27 -1.56
N ALA A 519 -10.33 -28.70 -1.82
CA ALA A 519 -11.45 -27.79 -2.12
C ALA A 519 -11.71 -26.74 -1.01
N ASN A 520 -11.40 -27.09 0.24
CA ASN A 520 -11.45 -26.15 1.39
C ASN A 520 -10.46 -24.98 1.24
N THR A 521 -9.38 -25.12 0.46
CA THR A 521 -8.39 -24.08 0.21
C THR A 521 -8.98 -22.91 -0.58
N VAL A 522 -9.86 -23.15 -1.57
CA VAL A 522 -10.39 -22.09 -2.43
C VAL A 522 -11.18 -21.05 -1.64
N ILE A 523 -12.03 -21.48 -0.69
CA ILE A 523 -12.81 -20.56 0.14
C ILE A 523 -11.87 -19.71 0.99
N VAL A 524 -10.86 -20.32 1.62
CA VAL A 524 -9.86 -19.60 2.43
C VAL A 524 -9.05 -18.62 1.58
N VAL A 525 -8.62 -19.02 0.37
CA VAL A 525 -7.95 -18.12 -0.59
C VAL A 525 -8.82 -16.93 -0.90
N VAL A 526 -10.09 -17.16 -1.24
CA VAL A 526 -11.03 -16.09 -1.62
C VAL A 526 -11.26 -15.16 -0.44
N LEU A 527 -11.56 -15.69 0.75
CA LEU A 527 -11.81 -14.88 1.95
C LEU A 527 -10.57 -14.07 2.35
N THR A 528 -9.39 -14.68 2.41
CA THR A 528 -8.15 -13.95 2.76
C THR A 528 -7.79 -12.90 1.70
N SER A 529 -8.02 -13.19 0.41
CA SER A 529 -7.81 -12.23 -0.68
C SER A 529 -8.78 -11.05 -0.59
N LEU A 530 -10.05 -11.32 -0.30
CA LEU A 530 -11.08 -10.30 -0.09
C LEU A 530 -10.75 -9.44 1.12
N THR A 531 -10.32 -10.04 2.23
CA THR A 531 -9.89 -9.32 3.45
C THR A 531 -8.76 -8.35 3.13
N LEU A 532 -7.71 -8.79 2.43
CA LEU A 532 -6.63 -7.88 2.01
C LEU A 532 -7.17 -6.74 1.13
N ALA A 533 -8.01 -7.05 0.14
CA ALA A 533 -8.60 -6.04 -0.73
C ALA A 533 -9.41 -5.01 0.08
N VAL A 534 -10.18 -5.46 1.07
CA VAL A 534 -10.94 -4.58 1.99
C VAL A 534 -10.01 -3.67 2.78
N ILE A 535 -8.95 -4.21 3.40
CA ILE A 535 -7.95 -3.43 4.16
C ILE A 535 -7.35 -2.32 3.28
N VAL A 536 -6.88 -2.70 2.08
CA VAL A 536 -6.21 -1.76 1.18
C VAL A 536 -7.20 -0.72 0.63
N ILE A 537 -8.40 -1.11 0.22
CA ILE A 537 -9.43 -0.18 -0.25
C ILE A 537 -9.84 0.80 0.86
N ALA A 538 -9.96 0.31 2.10
CA ALA A 538 -10.26 1.12 3.26
C ALA A 538 -9.16 2.17 3.51
N LEU A 539 -7.88 1.78 3.43
CA LEU A 539 -6.74 2.71 3.55
C LEU A 539 -6.77 3.80 2.47
N PHE A 540 -7.02 3.46 1.21
CA PHE A 540 -7.14 4.45 0.13
C PHE A 540 -8.33 5.38 0.35
N GLN A 541 -9.48 4.85 0.77
CA GLN A 541 -10.66 5.66 1.04
C GLN A 541 -10.43 6.61 2.22
N TRP A 542 -9.88 6.11 3.32
CA TRP A 542 -9.54 6.91 4.48
C TRP A 542 -8.49 7.98 4.13
N ALA A 543 -7.44 7.64 3.36
CA ALA A 543 -6.45 8.62 2.89
C ALA A 543 -7.09 9.74 2.06
N ALA A 544 -8.08 9.42 1.22
CA ALA A 544 -8.82 10.40 0.44
C ALA A 544 -9.69 11.33 1.29
N GLU A 545 -10.17 10.85 2.43
CA GLU A 545 -10.95 11.63 3.40
C GLU A 545 -10.05 12.49 4.30
N ALA A 546 -8.92 11.94 4.75
CA ALA A 546 -7.89 12.67 5.48
C ALA A 546 -7.38 13.85 4.64
N ALA A 547 -7.05 13.63 3.37
CA ALA A 547 -6.68 14.70 2.45
C ALA A 547 -7.77 15.78 2.34
N ALA A 548 -9.03 15.40 2.16
CA ALA A 548 -10.15 16.34 2.06
C ALA A 548 -10.38 17.14 3.36
N ALA A 549 -10.15 16.53 4.52
CA ALA A 549 -10.30 17.15 5.82
C ALA A 549 -9.16 18.12 6.13
N TRP A 550 -7.92 17.76 5.78
CA TRP A 550 -6.71 18.43 6.25
C TRP A 550 -6.11 19.44 5.26
N ILE A 551 -6.27 19.29 3.94
CA ILE A 551 -5.74 20.25 2.96
C ILE A 551 -6.17 21.71 3.26
N PRO A 552 -7.46 22.01 3.55
CA PRO A 552 -7.90 23.40 3.78
C PRO A 552 -7.46 24.00 5.13
N VAL A 553 -7.02 23.17 6.08
CA VAL A 553 -6.70 23.60 7.46
C VAL A 553 -5.22 23.45 7.81
N SER A 554 -4.43 22.78 6.96
CA SER A 554 -2.99 22.60 7.16
C SER A 554 -2.28 23.94 7.05
N GLY A 555 -1.57 24.34 8.12
CA GLY A 555 -1.00 25.69 8.21
C GLY A 555 0.23 25.91 7.33
N SER A 556 1.33 25.25 7.66
CA SER A 556 2.65 25.51 7.06
C SER A 556 3.15 24.42 6.10
N SER A 557 2.70 23.17 6.23
CA SER A 557 3.20 22.07 5.38
C SER A 557 2.19 20.94 5.21
N LEU A 558 1.91 20.57 3.96
CA LEU A 558 1.11 19.39 3.63
C LEU A 558 1.87 18.09 3.88
N ARG A 559 3.21 18.09 3.80
CA ARG A 559 4.05 16.92 4.09
C ARG A 559 3.82 16.38 5.50
N ARG A 560 3.64 17.25 6.49
CA ARG A 560 3.30 16.84 7.87
C ARG A 560 1.94 16.16 7.94
N GLY A 561 0.94 16.69 7.22
CA GLY A 561 -0.38 16.07 7.13
C GLY A 561 -0.35 14.71 6.44
N ILE A 562 0.44 14.58 5.37
CA ILE A 562 0.66 13.30 4.67
C ILE A 562 1.39 12.30 5.56
N ALA A 563 2.46 12.71 6.25
CA ALA A 563 3.20 11.85 7.17
C ALA A 563 2.34 11.38 8.35
N ALA A 564 1.60 12.30 8.99
CA ALA A 564 0.64 11.96 10.04
C ALA A 564 -0.44 11.00 9.52
N SER A 565 -0.92 11.21 8.30
CA SER A 565 -1.80 10.25 7.64
C SER A 565 -1.09 8.88 7.56
N VAL A 566 0.06 8.77 6.91
CA VAL A 566 0.77 7.48 6.75
C VAL A 566 0.95 6.76 8.09
N ILE A 567 1.39 7.45 9.13
CA ILE A 567 1.60 6.88 10.47
C ILE A 567 0.28 6.38 11.05
N LEU A 568 -0.75 7.23 11.13
CA LEU A 568 -2.02 6.87 11.76
C LEU A 568 -2.77 5.80 10.96
N GLY A 569 -2.69 5.84 9.63
CA GLY A 569 -3.23 4.80 8.75
C GLY A 569 -2.51 3.46 8.94
N THR A 570 -1.18 3.47 9.06
CA THR A 570 -0.38 2.27 9.37
C THR A 570 -0.77 1.72 10.73
N LEU A 571 -0.77 2.54 11.78
CA LEU A 571 -1.15 2.11 13.13
C LEU A 571 -2.57 1.56 13.18
N GLY A 572 -3.53 2.22 12.53
CA GLY A 572 -4.93 1.78 12.57
C GLY A 572 -5.23 0.54 11.74
N ALA A 573 -4.45 0.26 10.70
CA ALA A 573 -4.56 -0.99 9.94
C ALA A 573 -3.66 -2.11 10.48
N ALA A 574 -2.70 -1.81 11.37
CA ALA A 574 -1.71 -2.76 11.84
C ALA A 574 -2.31 -4.00 12.49
N PRO A 575 -3.30 -3.91 13.39
CA PRO A 575 -3.92 -5.11 13.97
C PRO A 575 -4.41 -6.05 12.87
N VAL A 576 -5.36 -5.58 12.04
CA VAL A 576 -6.02 -6.41 11.02
C VAL A 576 -5.02 -6.93 9.98
N PHE A 577 -4.05 -6.11 9.57
CA PHE A 577 -3.04 -6.52 8.60
C PHE A 577 -2.05 -7.53 9.18
N PHE A 578 -1.63 -7.40 10.44
CA PHE A 578 -0.69 -8.34 11.07
C PHE A 578 -1.35 -9.69 11.31
N THR A 579 -2.59 -9.70 11.79
CA THR A 579 -3.37 -10.93 11.90
C THR A 579 -3.59 -11.58 10.55
N TRP A 580 -3.97 -10.80 9.54
CA TRP A 580 -4.08 -11.31 8.17
C TRP A 580 -2.74 -11.91 7.72
N PHE A 581 -1.63 -11.20 7.88
CA PHE A 581 -0.30 -11.64 7.43
C PHE A 581 0.21 -12.88 8.18
N ALA A 582 -0.07 -12.99 9.47
CA ALA A 582 0.34 -14.13 10.30
C ALA A 582 -0.40 -15.42 9.91
N ILE A 583 -1.69 -15.30 9.56
CA ILE A 583 -2.57 -16.43 9.24
C ILE A 583 -2.48 -16.80 7.75
N HIS A 584 -2.29 -15.80 6.88
CA HIS A 584 -2.24 -15.95 5.44
C HIS A 584 -0.92 -16.60 4.98
N GLY A 585 -0.92 -17.94 4.89
CA GLY A 585 0.23 -18.73 4.43
C GLY A 585 0.77 -19.72 5.46
N ASN A 586 0.22 -19.75 6.66
CA ASN A 586 0.56 -20.71 7.71
C ASN A 586 -0.62 -21.63 7.99
N VAL A 587 -1.04 -22.43 6.99
CA VAL A 587 -2.10 -23.43 7.16
C VAL A 587 -1.76 -24.35 8.34
N SER A 588 -0.49 -24.74 8.48
CA SER A 588 0.02 -25.46 9.64
C SER A 588 -0.34 -24.80 10.97
N ILE A 589 -0.30 -23.47 11.11
CA ILE A 589 -0.63 -22.76 12.35
C ILE A 589 -2.12 -22.78 12.65
N THR A 590 -2.98 -22.63 11.64
CA THR A 590 -4.44 -22.75 11.83
C THR A 590 -4.77 -24.15 12.36
N TRP A 591 -4.19 -25.19 11.76
CA TRP A 591 -4.36 -26.58 12.18
C TRP A 591 -3.73 -26.90 13.55
N VAL A 592 -2.56 -26.31 13.85
CA VAL A 592 -1.87 -26.42 15.14
C VAL A 592 -2.72 -25.77 16.25
N GLN A 593 -3.40 -24.66 15.98
CA GLN A 593 -4.06 -23.91 17.04
C GLN A 593 -5.51 -24.32 17.31
N THR A 594 -6.26 -24.78 16.30
CA THR A 594 -7.68 -25.14 16.47
C THR A 594 -7.90 -26.61 16.76
N GLY A 595 -6.87 -27.45 16.59
CA GLY A 595 -7.07 -28.90 16.47
C GLY A 595 -7.90 -29.25 15.23
N PRO A 596 -8.16 -30.55 14.99
CA PRO A 596 -9.13 -30.94 13.96
C PRO A 596 -10.51 -30.42 14.37
N PRO A 597 -11.24 -29.73 13.49
CA PRO A 597 -12.61 -29.34 13.78
C PRO A 597 -13.42 -30.58 14.18
N ALA A 598 -14.34 -30.39 15.13
CA ALA A 598 -15.24 -31.44 15.58
C ALA A 598 -15.84 -32.16 14.37
N ALA A 599 -15.96 -33.49 14.43
CA ALA A 599 -16.24 -34.33 13.26
C ALA A 599 -17.46 -33.84 12.45
N PHE A 600 -18.45 -33.24 13.11
CA PHE A 600 -19.63 -32.67 12.46
C PHE A 600 -19.38 -31.38 11.65
N ILE A 601 -18.43 -30.51 12.05
CA ILE A 601 -18.09 -29.26 11.33
C ILE A 601 -17.41 -29.58 9.99
N ARG A 602 -16.70 -30.71 9.90
CA ARG A 602 -16.01 -31.15 8.66
C ARG A 602 -16.95 -31.36 7.47
N HIS A 603 -18.24 -31.61 7.72
CA HIS A 603 -19.24 -31.76 6.66
C HIS A 603 -19.78 -30.41 6.14
N TRP A 604 -19.43 -29.30 6.81
CA TRP A 604 -19.89 -27.95 6.49
C TRP A 604 -18.69 -27.07 6.13
N PRO A 605 -18.16 -27.16 4.89
CA PRO A 605 -16.93 -26.48 4.49
C PRO A 605 -17.00 -24.95 4.67
N LEU A 606 -18.20 -24.36 4.58
CA LEU A 606 -18.41 -22.94 4.87
C LEU A 606 -18.30 -22.63 6.37
N ALA A 607 -18.81 -23.50 7.25
CA ALA A 607 -18.72 -23.33 8.70
C ALA A 607 -17.29 -23.54 9.18
N GLU A 608 -16.60 -24.57 8.67
CA GLU A 608 -15.16 -24.80 8.92
C GLU A 608 -14.31 -23.59 8.51
N ALA A 609 -14.53 -23.06 7.30
CA ALA A 609 -13.85 -21.86 6.83
C ALA A 609 -14.21 -20.61 7.66
N THR A 610 -15.44 -20.52 8.15
CA THR A 610 -15.90 -19.42 9.01
C THR A 610 -15.24 -19.51 10.38
N VAL A 611 -15.15 -20.68 10.99
CA VAL A 611 -14.45 -20.91 12.26
C VAL A 611 -12.98 -20.51 12.14
N ALA A 612 -12.30 -20.88 11.06
CA ALA A 612 -10.91 -20.47 10.82
C ALA A 612 -10.73 -18.93 10.72
N GLN A 613 -11.74 -18.20 10.22
CA GLN A 613 -11.72 -16.72 10.15
C GLN A 613 -12.17 -16.04 11.46
N VAL A 614 -13.11 -16.64 12.18
CA VAL A 614 -13.54 -16.17 13.51
C VAL A 614 -12.37 -16.23 14.49
N VAL A 615 -11.55 -17.28 14.40
CA VAL A 615 -10.31 -17.42 15.16
C VAL A 615 -9.37 -16.23 14.95
N ALA A 616 -9.19 -15.77 13.70
CA ALA A 616 -8.40 -14.56 13.40
C ALA A 616 -8.94 -13.30 14.11
N LEU A 617 -10.25 -13.13 14.13
CA LEU A 617 -10.91 -12.00 14.75
C LEU A 617 -10.87 -12.06 16.29
N ASN A 618 -11.01 -13.25 16.88
CA ASN A 618 -10.84 -13.49 18.32
C ASN A 618 -9.40 -13.19 18.77
N TYR A 619 -8.42 -13.43 17.90
CA TYR A 619 -7.04 -13.06 18.18
C TYR A 619 -6.78 -11.57 18.16
N LEU A 620 -7.43 -10.85 17.24
CA LEU A 620 -7.36 -9.38 17.21
C LEU A 620 -7.93 -8.75 18.46
N SER A 621 -9.01 -9.31 19.01
CA SER A 621 -9.61 -8.82 20.25
C SER A 621 -8.79 -9.12 21.48
N ALA A 622 -8.11 -10.28 21.52
CA ALA A 622 -7.17 -10.59 22.58
C ALA A 622 -5.99 -9.61 22.70
N LEU A 623 -5.69 -8.84 21.65
CA LEU A 623 -4.62 -7.84 21.66
C LEU A 623 -5.10 -6.50 22.24
N PRO A 624 -4.54 -6.05 23.40
CA PRO A 624 -4.98 -4.82 24.03
C PRO A 624 -4.69 -3.60 23.15
N GLY A 625 -5.65 -2.68 23.09
CA GLY A 625 -5.53 -1.42 22.34
C GLY A 625 -5.85 -1.50 20.84
N CYS A 626 -6.17 -2.67 20.29
CA CYS A 626 -6.54 -2.83 18.87
C CYS A 626 -7.69 -1.89 18.44
N ALA A 627 -8.75 -1.81 19.24
CA ALA A 627 -9.87 -0.91 18.97
C ALA A 627 -9.46 0.57 18.94
N ILE A 628 -8.58 0.99 19.86
CA ILE A 628 -8.04 2.36 19.90
C ILE A 628 -7.24 2.63 18.63
N LEU A 629 -6.33 1.71 18.26
CA LEU A 629 -5.54 1.83 17.04
C LEU A 629 -6.45 1.97 15.82
N MET A 630 -7.45 1.10 15.66
CA MET A 630 -8.42 1.16 14.56
C MET A 630 -9.25 2.45 14.54
N ALA A 631 -9.44 3.11 15.69
CA ALA A 631 -10.14 4.38 15.79
C ALA A 631 -9.27 5.59 15.36
N LEU A 632 -7.93 5.53 15.53
CA LEU A 632 -7.02 6.65 15.24
C LEU A 632 -7.20 7.28 13.84
N PRO A 633 -7.29 6.51 12.73
CA PRO A 633 -7.53 7.06 11.40
C PRO A 633 -8.82 7.87 11.33
N VAL A 634 -9.91 7.38 11.94
CA VAL A 634 -11.23 8.01 11.93
C VAL A 634 -11.22 9.29 12.76
N LEU A 635 -10.63 9.23 13.96
CA LEU A 635 -10.47 10.39 14.83
C LEU A 635 -9.63 11.49 14.17
N TYR A 636 -8.58 11.12 13.42
CA TYR A 636 -7.78 12.08 12.67
C TYR A 636 -8.60 12.80 11.58
N VAL A 637 -9.44 12.08 10.84
CA VAL A 637 -10.35 12.68 9.85
C VAL A 637 -11.38 13.59 10.54
N ALA A 638 -11.96 13.14 11.66
CA ALA A 638 -12.91 13.91 12.44
C ALA A 638 -12.30 15.20 12.99
N ALA A 639 -11.09 15.14 13.55
CA ALA A 639 -10.35 16.30 14.04
C ALA A 639 -10.07 17.31 12.93
N GLY A 640 -9.61 16.84 11.76
CA GLY A 640 -9.44 17.68 10.58
C GLY A 640 -10.76 18.32 10.15
N ALA A 641 -11.84 17.53 10.09
CA ALA A 641 -13.20 17.96 9.74
C ALA A 641 -13.80 18.98 10.73
N ALA A 642 -13.44 18.89 12.02
CA ALA A 642 -13.89 19.80 13.06
C ALA A 642 -13.19 21.17 13.01
N ARG A 643 -11.92 21.25 12.60
CA ARG A 643 -11.14 22.51 12.53
C ARG A 643 -11.80 23.57 11.63
N ARG A 644 -11.74 24.86 12.02
CA ARG A 644 -12.25 25.99 11.22
C ARG A 644 -11.39 26.13 9.96
N SER A 645 -12.02 26.28 8.79
CA SER A 645 -11.29 26.67 7.58
C SER A 645 -10.71 28.06 7.81
N ARG A 646 -9.48 28.27 7.34
CA ARG A 646 -8.88 29.59 7.39
C ARG A 646 -9.59 30.51 6.40
N THR A 647 -9.81 31.76 6.81
CA THR A 647 -10.34 32.82 5.94
C THR A 647 -9.33 33.21 4.87
N THR A 648 -8.04 33.05 5.16
CA THR A 648 -6.91 33.29 4.25
C THR A 648 -6.33 31.98 3.72
N ALA A 649 -5.69 32.03 2.56
CA ALA A 649 -4.99 30.86 2.02
C ALA A 649 -3.88 30.39 2.98
N PRO A 650 -3.70 29.05 3.11
CA PRO A 650 -2.61 28.49 3.91
C PRO A 650 -1.23 29.00 3.49
N ALA A 651 -0.28 29.03 4.44
CA ALA A 651 1.07 29.51 4.14
C ALA A 651 1.77 28.66 3.07
N TRP A 652 1.56 27.34 3.06
CA TRP A 652 2.07 26.46 2.01
C TRP A 652 1.47 26.79 0.63
N ALA A 653 0.20 27.21 0.59
CA ALA A 653 -0.48 27.57 -0.66
C ALA A 653 0.05 28.91 -1.17
N ARG A 654 0.22 29.90 -0.28
CA ARG A 654 0.83 31.18 -0.64
C ARG A 654 2.28 31.03 -1.10
N ALA A 655 3.06 30.17 -0.44
CA ALA A 655 4.43 29.89 -0.85
C ALA A 655 4.51 29.23 -2.24
N ALA A 656 3.56 28.36 -2.58
CA ALA A 656 3.57 27.64 -3.85
C ALA A 656 2.90 28.41 -5.00
N LEU A 657 1.96 29.30 -4.70
CA LEU A 657 1.08 29.93 -5.68
C LEU A 657 1.22 31.46 -5.75
N GLY A 658 1.84 32.08 -4.75
CA GLY A 658 1.95 33.53 -4.61
C GLY A 658 1.04 34.11 -3.51
N PRO A 659 1.20 35.40 -3.19
CA PRO A 659 0.45 36.08 -2.13
C PRO A 659 -1.07 36.05 -2.37
N ASP A 660 -1.50 36.09 -3.64
CA ASP A 660 -2.91 36.14 -4.07
C ASP A 660 -3.60 34.77 -4.09
N ALA A 661 -2.99 33.75 -3.50
CA ALA A 661 -3.59 32.42 -3.44
C ALA A 661 -4.99 32.50 -2.80
N ARG A 662 -5.99 32.00 -3.51
CA ARG A 662 -7.37 31.98 -2.99
C ARG A 662 -7.53 30.93 -1.89
N PRO A 663 -8.37 31.18 -0.87
CA PRO A 663 -8.70 30.17 0.13
C PRO A 663 -9.28 28.92 -0.54
N ILE A 664 -8.75 27.75 -0.18
CA ILE A 664 -9.25 26.48 -0.70
C ILE A 664 -10.61 26.22 -0.05
N ARG A 665 -11.68 26.34 -0.86
CA ARG A 665 -13.06 26.14 -0.38
C ARG A 665 -13.21 24.73 0.19
N ARG A 666 -13.75 24.67 1.40
CA ARG A 666 -14.06 23.40 2.05
C ARG A 666 -15.35 22.84 1.45
N PRO A 667 -15.41 21.55 1.09
CA PRO A 667 -16.71 20.91 0.94
C PRO A 667 -17.47 21.02 2.29
N SER A 668 -18.78 21.30 2.27
CA SER A 668 -19.60 21.42 3.49
C SER A 668 -19.57 20.12 4.30
N VAL A 669 -18.68 20.03 5.29
CA VAL A 669 -18.42 18.80 6.06
C VAL A 669 -18.93 18.90 7.51
N ARG A 670 -18.95 20.10 8.09
CA ARG A 670 -19.19 20.30 9.54
C ARG A 670 -20.56 19.86 10.05
N ALA A 671 -21.62 20.05 9.27
CA ALA A 671 -22.98 19.66 9.67
C ALA A 671 -23.19 18.12 9.79
N ARG A 672 -22.14 17.30 9.58
CA ARG A 672 -22.29 15.86 9.32
C ARG A 672 -21.58 14.93 10.30
N LEU A 673 -20.92 15.45 11.34
CA LEU A 673 -20.34 14.59 12.40
C LEU A 673 -21.33 14.26 13.52
N ARG A 674 -22.38 15.07 13.72
CA ARG A 674 -23.41 14.78 14.74
C ARG A 674 -24.24 13.54 14.40
N VAL A 675 -24.68 13.42 13.15
CA VAL A 675 -25.48 12.30 12.64
C VAL A 675 -24.85 10.93 12.93
N PRO A 676 -23.57 10.65 12.57
CA PRO A 676 -22.96 9.34 12.83
C PRO A 676 -22.79 9.06 14.33
N LEU A 677 -22.48 10.09 15.15
CA LEU A 677 -22.37 9.91 16.60
C LEU A 677 -23.72 9.53 17.21
N ILE A 678 -24.80 10.24 16.84
CA ILE A 678 -26.16 9.92 17.28
C ILE A 678 -26.57 8.51 16.79
N ALA A 679 -26.28 8.17 15.54
CA ALA A 679 -26.57 6.84 15.01
C ALA A 679 -25.83 5.73 15.78
N GLY A 680 -24.56 5.96 16.12
CA GLY A 680 -23.77 5.04 16.94
C GLY A 680 -24.31 4.90 18.37
N LEU A 681 -24.70 6.01 19.01
CA LEU A 681 -25.33 6.02 20.34
C LEU A 681 -26.65 5.25 20.35
N LEU A 682 -27.53 5.51 19.37
CA LEU A 682 -28.81 4.82 19.24
C LEU A 682 -28.63 3.32 18.99
N ALA A 683 -27.67 2.95 18.12
CA ALA A 683 -27.36 1.55 17.86
C ALA A 683 -26.78 0.84 19.09
N ALA A 684 -25.96 1.52 19.90
CA ALA A 684 -25.47 0.98 21.16
C ALA A 684 -26.62 0.74 22.15
N GLY A 685 -27.50 1.72 22.34
CA GLY A 685 -28.66 1.58 23.21
C GLY A 685 -29.57 0.43 22.78
N LEU A 686 -29.83 0.30 21.48
CA LEU A 686 -30.63 -0.79 20.92
C LEU A 686 -29.96 -2.15 21.12
N ALA A 687 -28.65 -2.27 20.86
CA ALA A 687 -27.89 -3.50 21.06
C ALA A 687 -27.95 -3.99 22.51
N VAL A 688 -27.74 -3.07 23.46
CA VAL A 688 -27.82 -3.35 24.90
C VAL A 688 -29.24 -3.81 25.27
N ALA A 689 -30.28 -3.11 24.80
CA ALA A 689 -31.67 -3.48 25.07
C ALA A 689 -32.02 -4.88 24.52
N ILE A 690 -31.60 -5.22 23.31
CA ILE A 690 -31.81 -6.54 22.71
C ILE A 690 -31.06 -7.63 23.49
N ALA A 691 -29.81 -7.38 23.87
CA ALA A 691 -29.02 -8.33 24.65
C ALA A 691 -29.65 -8.62 26.03
N PHE A 692 -30.13 -7.58 26.73
CA PHE A 692 -30.88 -7.75 27.97
C PHE A 692 -32.20 -8.50 27.77
N GLY A 693 -32.97 -8.15 26.73
CA GLY A 693 -34.21 -8.85 26.39
C GLY A 693 -33.99 -10.34 26.11
N TYR A 694 -32.97 -10.67 25.32
CA TYR A 694 -32.57 -12.06 25.04
C TYR A 694 -32.23 -12.83 26.32
N VAL A 695 -31.39 -12.25 27.18
CA VAL A 695 -31.00 -12.83 28.47
C VAL A 695 -32.22 -13.07 29.37
N ILE A 696 -33.12 -12.10 29.49
CA ILE A 696 -34.30 -12.19 30.35
C ILE A 696 -35.22 -13.33 29.87
N VAL A 697 -35.46 -13.41 28.56
CA VAL A 697 -36.27 -14.48 27.95
C VAL A 697 -35.60 -15.83 28.17
N LEU A 698 -34.31 -15.96 27.89
CA LEU A 698 -33.57 -17.21 28.08
C LEU A 698 -33.64 -17.68 29.54
N ARG A 699 -33.45 -16.77 30.49
CA ARG A 699 -33.58 -17.06 31.92
C ARG A 699 -35.00 -17.49 32.32
N ALA A 700 -36.02 -16.89 31.72
CA ALA A 700 -37.42 -17.24 31.98
C ALA A 700 -37.76 -18.64 31.43
N VAL A 701 -37.18 -19.03 30.30
CA VAL A 701 -37.43 -20.32 29.63
C VAL A 701 -36.64 -21.46 30.28
N VAL A 702 -35.33 -21.26 30.52
CA VAL A 702 -34.42 -22.32 31.01
C VAL A 702 -34.44 -22.43 32.54
N GLY A 703 -34.87 -21.37 33.23
CA GLY A 703 -34.78 -21.25 34.69
C GLY A 703 -33.39 -20.80 35.13
N GLY A 704 -33.33 -19.78 36.00
CA GLY A 704 -32.07 -19.22 36.50
C GLY A 704 -31.10 -20.24 37.15
N PRO A 705 -31.57 -21.23 37.92
CA PRO A 705 -30.71 -22.28 38.47
C PRO A 705 -30.13 -23.25 37.41
N GLY A 706 -30.85 -23.48 36.30
CA GLY A 706 -30.40 -24.35 35.21
C GLY A 706 -29.16 -23.79 34.50
N LEU A 707 -29.18 -22.48 34.20
CA LEU A 707 -28.05 -21.74 33.63
C LEU A 707 -26.79 -21.73 34.53
N LEU A 708 -26.94 -21.93 35.85
CA LEU A 708 -25.83 -21.98 36.81
C LEU A 708 -25.28 -23.40 37.04
N ALA A 709 -26.07 -24.43 36.71
CA ALA A 709 -25.72 -25.83 36.94
C ALA A 709 -24.81 -26.40 35.83
N HIS A 710 -24.87 -25.86 34.61
CA HIS A 710 -24.01 -26.23 33.47
C HIS A 710 -22.87 -25.21 33.33
N ARG A 711 -21.80 -25.45 34.10
CA ARG A 711 -20.83 -24.41 34.51
C ARG A 711 -19.83 -23.90 33.45
N GLY A 712 -19.89 -24.35 32.19
CA GLY A 712 -18.95 -23.91 31.14
C GLY A 712 -19.66 -23.47 29.86
N ASP A 713 -20.30 -24.44 29.20
CA ASP A 713 -20.74 -24.29 27.81
C ASP A 713 -21.92 -23.31 27.64
N ASP A 714 -22.86 -23.30 28.59
CA ASP A 714 -24.03 -22.40 28.56
C ASP A 714 -23.66 -20.93 28.76
N LEU A 715 -22.66 -20.65 29.59
CA LEU A 715 -22.17 -19.30 29.83
C LEU A 715 -21.41 -18.78 28.60
N GLU A 716 -20.57 -19.63 28.00
CA GLU A 716 -19.86 -19.30 26.76
C GLU A 716 -20.85 -19.03 25.62
N TYR A 717 -21.92 -19.84 25.51
CA TYR A 717 -22.99 -19.61 24.54
C TYR A 717 -23.71 -18.28 24.72
N LEU A 718 -24.11 -17.97 25.96
CA LEU A 718 -24.79 -16.73 26.28
C LEU A 718 -23.90 -15.51 25.95
N MET A 719 -22.61 -15.62 26.28
CA MET A 719 -21.60 -14.61 25.99
C MET A 719 -21.44 -14.43 24.47
N MET A 720 -21.19 -15.50 23.72
CA MET A 720 -21.07 -15.45 22.26
C MET A 720 -22.33 -14.84 21.61
N THR A 721 -23.53 -15.27 22.03
CA THR A 721 -24.77 -14.79 21.42
C THR A 721 -24.97 -13.30 21.65
N THR A 722 -24.74 -12.83 22.88
CA THR A 722 -24.83 -11.39 23.20
C THR A 722 -23.75 -10.57 22.51
N GLU A 723 -22.53 -11.11 22.33
CA GLU A 723 -21.48 -10.50 21.51
C GLU A 723 -21.94 -10.32 20.06
N TRP A 724 -22.48 -11.36 19.44
CA TRP A 724 -22.94 -11.32 18.04
C TRP A 724 -24.09 -10.35 17.82
N ILE A 725 -25.02 -10.23 18.78
CA ILE A 725 -26.06 -9.20 18.77
C ILE A 725 -25.43 -7.80 18.72
N CYS A 726 -24.47 -7.52 19.62
CA CYS A 726 -23.79 -6.23 19.66
C CYS A 726 -23.01 -5.94 18.36
N ILE A 727 -22.28 -6.94 17.85
CA ILE A 727 -21.52 -6.84 16.59
C ILE A 727 -22.46 -6.54 15.42
N ALA A 728 -23.60 -7.24 15.31
CA ALA A 728 -24.59 -7.02 14.25
C ALA A 728 -25.17 -5.60 14.29
N CYS A 729 -25.51 -5.10 15.49
CA CYS A 729 -25.97 -3.71 15.66
C CYS A 729 -24.92 -2.67 15.23
N CYS A 730 -23.63 -2.92 15.50
CA CYS A 730 -22.54 -2.06 15.02
C CYS A 730 -22.49 -2.01 13.49
N GLY A 731 -22.61 -3.18 12.84
CA GLY A 731 -22.70 -3.29 11.39
C GLY A 731 -23.89 -2.54 10.80
N ALA A 732 -25.07 -2.67 11.42
CA ALA A 732 -26.29 -1.98 11.02
C ALA A 732 -26.15 -0.45 11.13
N ALA A 733 -25.57 0.06 12.23
CA ALA A 733 -25.31 1.48 12.42
C ALA A 733 -24.42 2.07 11.31
N ALA A 734 -23.34 1.35 10.98
CA ALA A 734 -22.43 1.71 9.91
C ALA A 734 -23.13 1.74 8.55
N PHE A 735 -23.90 0.71 8.25
CA PHE A 735 -24.65 0.56 7.01
C PHE A 735 -25.65 1.71 6.80
N ILE A 736 -26.50 1.98 7.80
CA ILE A 736 -27.54 3.01 7.77
C ILE A 736 -26.88 4.39 7.58
N THR A 737 -25.81 4.66 8.34
CA THR A 737 -25.06 5.92 8.23
C THR A 737 -24.46 6.10 6.83
N ALA A 738 -23.91 5.03 6.25
CA ALA A 738 -23.34 5.07 4.90
C ALA A 738 -24.39 5.35 3.82
N LEU A 739 -25.57 4.72 3.91
CA LEU A 739 -26.70 4.93 2.99
C LEU A 739 -27.24 6.37 3.05
N HIS A 740 -27.39 6.93 4.25
CA HIS A 740 -27.93 8.28 4.44
C HIS A 740 -26.93 9.38 4.10
N SER A 741 -25.65 9.04 3.91
CA SER A 741 -24.65 9.99 3.43
C SER A 741 -24.91 10.32 1.94
N THR A 742 -25.77 11.31 1.69
CA THR A 742 -26.28 11.72 0.37
C THR A 742 -25.20 12.19 -0.62
N THR A 743 -23.96 12.38 -0.17
CA THR A 743 -22.84 12.90 -0.96
C THR A 743 -21.67 11.92 -0.97
N GLY A 744 -21.74 10.95 -1.88
CA GLY A 744 -20.55 10.20 -2.32
C GLY A 744 -19.86 9.31 -1.29
N GLY A 745 -20.60 8.70 -0.34
CA GLY A 745 -20.16 7.56 0.46
C GLY A 745 -18.84 7.81 1.20
N ARG A 746 -18.88 8.55 2.30
CA ARG A 746 -17.70 8.73 3.16
C ARG A 746 -17.62 7.57 4.16
N LEU A 747 -16.46 6.94 4.24
CA LEU A 747 -16.12 5.82 5.12
C LEU A 747 -16.00 6.27 6.57
N SER A 748 -15.30 7.38 6.86
CA SER A 748 -15.02 7.78 8.25
C SER A 748 -16.26 8.12 9.08
N PRO A 749 -17.31 8.81 8.56
CA PRO A 749 -18.54 9.01 9.33
C PRO A 749 -19.24 7.69 9.68
N ALA A 750 -19.32 6.76 8.74
CA ALA A 750 -19.98 5.48 8.98
C ALA A 750 -19.17 4.58 9.92
N LEU A 751 -17.85 4.57 9.79
CA LEU A 751 -16.96 3.92 10.76
C LEU A 751 -17.00 4.61 12.12
N LEU A 752 -17.18 5.93 12.19
CA LEU A 752 -17.34 6.63 13.47
C LEU A 752 -18.62 6.17 14.18
N ALA A 753 -19.72 5.96 13.44
CA ALA A 753 -20.93 5.37 14.00
C ALA A 753 -20.67 3.94 14.51
N ALA A 754 -19.98 3.11 13.73
CA ALA A 754 -19.59 1.75 14.11
C ALA A 754 -18.71 1.73 15.36
N LEU A 755 -17.65 2.55 15.41
CA LEU A 755 -16.73 2.67 16.54
C LEU A 755 -17.41 3.17 17.80
N THR A 756 -18.33 4.14 17.67
CA THR A 756 -19.12 4.64 18.79
C THR A 756 -20.04 3.53 19.32
N ALA A 757 -20.71 2.82 18.42
CA ALA A 757 -21.56 1.68 18.79
C ALA A 757 -20.73 0.57 19.47
N ALA A 758 -19.62 0.17 18.87
CA ALA A 758 -18.78 -0.94 19.31
C ALA A 758 -18.06 -0.63 20.63
N GLY A 759 -17.58 0.61 20.80
CA GLY A 759 -16.95 1.05 22.04
C GLY A 759 -17.94 1.10 23.22
N LEU A 760 -19.15 1.63 23.00
CA LEU A 760 -20.16 1.70 24.06
C LEU A 760 -20.76 0.33 24.38
N THR A 761 -21.06 -0.47 23.36
CA THR A 761 -21.57 -1.84 23.57
C THR A 761 -20.52 -2.73 24.20
N GLY A 762 -19.26 -2.67 23.77
CA GLY A 762 -18.18 -3.45 24.41
C GLY A 762 -17.99 -3.13 25.89
N LEU A 763 -18.20 -1.87 26.31
CA LEU A 763 -18.14 -1.49 27.73
C LEU A 763 -19.33 -2.01 28.56
N VAL A 764 -20.52 -2.13 27.95
CA VAL A 764 -21.77 -2.45 28.65
C VAL A 764 -22.18 -3.93 28.50
N MET A 765 -21.67 -4.62 27.48
CA MET A 765 -22.04 -6.01 27.12
C MET A 765 -21.85 -7.04 28.24
N PRO A 766 -20.88 -6.92 29.16
CA PRO A 766 -20.81 -7.82 30.32
C PRO A 766 -22.05 -7.79 31.21
N ALA A 767 -22.77 -6.65 31.28
CA ALA A 767 -23.88 -6.46 32.22
C ALA A 767 -25.08 -7.40 31.95
N PRO A 768 -25.56 -7.58 30.70
CA PRO A 768 -26.55 -8.61 30.37
C PRO A 768 -26.16 -10.00 30.87
N VAL A 769 -24.93 -10.44 30.60
CA VAL A 769 -24.44 -11.78 31.00
C VAL A 769 -24.43 -11.91 32.54
N TYR A 770 -23.97 -10.89 33.26
CA TYR A 770 -24.00 -10.87 34.72
C TYR A 770 -25.43 -10.92 35.30
N VAL A 771 -26.37 -10.18 34.72
CA VAL A 771 -27.76 -10.22 35.15
C VAL A 771 -28.38 -11.60 34.87
N ALA A 772 -28.00 -12.25 33.77
CA ALA A 772 -28.41 -13.62 33.48
C ALA A 772 -28.00 -14.59 34.58
N VAL A 773 -26.70 -14.63 34.87
CA VAL A 773 -26.06 -15.60 35.77
C VAL A 773 -26.42 -15.32 37.21
N CYS A 774 -26.34 -14.05 37.64
CA CYS A 774 -26.32 -13.70 39.05
C CYS A 774 -27.63 -13.01 39.51
N GLY A 775 -28.53 -12.66 38.58
CA GLY A 775 -29.79 -11.98 38.89
C GLY A 775 -29.61 -10.66 39.62
N SER A 776 -30.41 -10.44 40.67
CA SER A 776 -30.33 -9.22 41.50
C SER A 776 -29.00 -9.08 42.26
N ARG A 777 -28.18 -10.13 42.34
CA ARG A 777 -26.85 -10.13 42.98
C ARG A 777 -25.69 -9.96 42.00
N ALA A 778 -25.94 -9.45 40.80
CA ALA A 778 -24.92 -9.28 39.76
C ALA A 778 -23.63 -8.56 40.22
N TRP A 779 -23.75 -7.50 41.03
CA TRP A 779 -22.59 -6.75 41.50
C TRP A 779 -21.67 -7.55 42.44
N THR A 780 -22.24 -8.24 43.43
CA THR A 780 -21.48 -9.05 44.39
C THR A 780 -20.92 -10.33 43.75
N CYS A 781 -21.61 -10.85 42.74
CA CYS A 781 -21.17 -11.99 41.94
C CYS A 781 -19.94 -11.65 41.08
N ALA A 782 -19.91 -10.45 40.47
CA ALA A 782 -18.82 -9.99 39.61
C ALA A 782 -17.51 -9.73 40.39
N THR A 783 -17.60 -9.21 41.61
CA THR A 783 -16.42 -8.85 42.41
C THR A 783 -15.73 -10.06 43.05
N ASN A 784 -16.45 -11.17 43.23
CA ASN A 784 -15.93 -12.33 43.96
C ASN A 784 -15.15 -13.32 43.09
N ASN A 785 -15.15 -13.16 41.76
CA ASN A 785 -14.39 -14.01 40.85
C ASN A 785 -13.57 -13.20 39.84
N PRO A 786 -12.28 -12.90 40.13
CA PRO A 786 -11.44 -12.09 39.25
C PRO A 786 -11.20 -12.71 37.86
N THR A 787 -11.29 -14.04 37.71
CA THR A 787 -11.19 -14.67 36.39
C THR A 787 -12.41 -14.40 35.52
N THR A 788 -13.61 -14.40 36.09
CA THR A 788 -14.86 -14.05 35.38
C THR A 788 -14.87 -12.58 34.97
N TYR A 789 -14.35 -11.70 35.84
CA TYR A 789 -14.17 -10.29 35.53
C TYR A 789 -13.20 -10.06 34.34
N GLY A 790 -12.06 -10.76 34.34
CA GLY A 790 -11.06 -10.67 33.27
C GLY A 790 -11.55 -11.18 31.91
N VAL A 791 -12.29 -12.29 31.88
CA VAL A 791 -12.87 -12.85 30.65
C VAL A 791 -13.94 -11.90 30.07
N LEU A 792 -14.87 -11.44 30.91
CA LEU A 792 -16.01 -10.64 30.43
C LEU A 792 -15.64 -9.20 30.04
N PHE A 793 -14.88 -8.48 30.88
CA PHE A 793 -14.49 -7.10 30.56
C PHE A 793 -13.27 -7.02 29.65
N GLY A 794 -12.40 -8.04 29.67
CA GLY A 794 -11.20 -8.08 28.85
C GLY A 794 -11.46 -8.62 27.44
N ILE A 795 -11.97 -9.84 27.31
CA ILE A 795 -12.06 -10.55 26.02
C ILE A 795 -13.35 -10.17 25.29
N SER A 796 -14.51 -10.25 25.92
CA SER A 796 -15.79 -9.99 25.23
C SER A 796 -15.94 -8.53 24.80
N GLY A 797 -15.60 -7.59 25.68
CA GLY A 797 -15.65 -6.16 25.36
C GLY A 797 -14.73 -5.77 24.19
N THR A 798 -13.52 -6.35 24.13
CA THR A 798 -12.59 -6.12 23.02
C THR A 798 -13.03 -6.85 21.74
N THR A 799 -13.65 -8.03 21.86
CA THR A 799 -14.25 -8.78 20.75
C THR A 799 -15.33 -7.96 20.07
N VAL A 800 -16.30 -7.45 20.82
CA VAL A 800 -17.34 -6.56 20.28
C VAL A 800 -16.73 -5.32 19.63
N ALA A 801 -15.73 -4.69 20.26
CA ALA A 801 -15.08 -3.50 19.72
C ALA A 801 -14.38 -3.77 18.37
N VAL A 802 -13.60 -4.84 18.28
CA VAL A 802 -12.83 -5.21 17.08
C VAL A 802 -13.74 -5.77 15.98
N GLN A 803 -14.53 -6.79 16.30
CA GLN A 803 -15.40 -7.47 15.35
C GLN A 803 -16.53 -6.57 14.87
N GLY A 804 -17.12 -5.76 15.77
CA GLY A 804 -18.11 -4.75 15.41
C GLY A 804 -17.56 -3.70 14.46
N THR A 805 -16.29 -3.28 14.64
CA THR A 805 -15.63 -2.35 13.72
C THR A 805 -15.34 -3.00 12.36
N ALA A 806 -14.86 -4.24 12.35
CA ALA A 806 -14.60 -5.00 11.12
C ALA A 806 -15.88 -5.24 10.30
N LEU A 807 -16.97 -5.64 10.97
CA LEU A 807 -18.28 -5.80 10.35
C LEU A 807 -18.83 -4.45 9.86
N GLY A 808 -18.65 -3.38 10.65
CA GLY A 808 -18.96 -2.01 10.24
C GLY A 808 -18.27 -1.62 8.94
N LEU A 809 -16.99 -1.94 8.77
CA LEU A 809 -16.25 -1.70 7.53
C LEU A 809 -16.87 -2.44 6.33
N CYS A 810 -17.18 -3.72 6.49
CA CYS A 810 -17.81 -4.54 5.45
C CYS A 810 -19.19 -3.97 5.07
N ALA A 811 -19.98 -3.60 6.08
CA ALA A 811 -21.30 -3.02 5.92
C ALA A 811 -21.25 -1.68 5.16
N VAL A 812 -20.24 -0.84 5.40
CA VAL A 812 -20.04 0.41 4.63
C VAL A 812 -19.75 0.13 3.16
N LEU A 813 -18.91 -0.87 2.86
CA LEU A 813 -18.60 -1.23 1.48
C LEU A 813 -19.85 -1.76 0.76
N LEU A 814 -20.64 -2.61 1.44
CA LEU A 814 -21.91 -3.11 0.93
C LEU A 814 -22.93 -1.97 0.69
N ALA A 815 -23.07 -1.04 1.63
CA ALA A 815 -23.96 0.12 1.45
C ALA A 815 -23.58 0.94 0.21
N ARG A 816 -22.29 1.02 -0.11
CA ARG A 816 -21.79 1.76 -1.28
C ARG A 816 -22.09 1.04 -2.59
N THR A 817 -21.89 -0.28 -2.66
CA THR A 817 -22.23 -1.06 -3.86
C THR A 817 -23.73 -1.01 -4.12
N THR A 818 -24.54 -1.24 -3.10
CA THR A 818 -26.00 -1.12 -3.15
C THR A 818 -26.43 0.28 -3.60
N GLY A 819 -25.86 1.32 -3.00
CA GLY A 819 -26.14 2.70 -3.36
C GLY A 819 -25.68 3.10 -4.78
N ALA A 820 -24.70 2.39 -5.36
CA ALA A 820 -24.27 2.58 -6.74
C ALA A 820 -25.21 1.87 -7.72
N LEU A 821 -25.64 0.65 -7.40
CA LEU A 821 -26.61 -0.12 -8.19
C LEU A 821 -27.96 0.61 -8.25
N LEU A 822 -28.47 1.08 -7.11
CA LEU A 822 -29.73 1.83 -7.03
C LEU A 822 -29.71 3.18 -7.76
N ARG A 823 -28.52 3.74 -7.99
CA ARG A 823 -28.31 5.01 -8.71
C ARG A 823 -28.13 4.86 -10.21
N ARG A 824 -27.94 3.64 -10.73
CA ARG A 824 -28.02 3.42 -12.19
C ARG A 824 -29.43 3.84 -12.62
N ARG A 825 -29.54 5.00 -13.26
CA ARG A 825 -30.78 5.40 -13.93
C ARG A 825 -31.08 4.30 -14.97
N PRO A 826 -32.35 3.88 -15.11
CA PRO A 826 -32.72 3.11 -16.29
C PRO A 826 -32.18 3.89 -17.49
N GLY A 827 -31.38 3.22 -18.32
CA GLY A 827 -30.76 3.88 -19.47
C GLY A 827 -31.83 4.54 -20.33
N PRO A 828 -31.50 5.63 -21.06
CA PRO A 828 -32.42 6.27 -22.00
C PRO A 828 -32.61 5.38 -23.26
N GLY A 829 -32.93 4.10 -23.06
CA GLY A 829 -33.05 3.07 -24.08
C GLY A 829 -34.51 2.64 -24.20
N ALA A 830 -35.25 3.43 -24.99
CA ALA A 830 -36.42 3.09 -25.80
C ALA A 830 -37.18 4.39 -26.09
N GLY A 831 -36.46 5.40 -26.58
CA GLY A 831 -37.10 6.52 -27.26
C GLY A 831 -37.58 6.02 -28.61
N GLY A 832 -38.76 5.39 -28.63
CA GLY A 832 -39.59 5.46 -29.82
C GLY A 832 -39.89 6.95 -30.10
N PRO A 833 -39.89 7.39 -31.36
CA PRO A 833 -40.27 8.74 -31.73
C PRO A 833 -41.77 8.92 -31.45
N ALA A 834 -42.13 9.26 -30.21
CA ALA A 834 -43.51 9.53 -29.82
C ALA A 834 -43.71 11.05 -29.71
N GLU A 835 -44.39 11.54 -30.74
CA GLU A 835 -45.27 12.71 -30.84
C GLU A 835 -45.28 13.73 -29.70
N ALA A 836 -45.13 14.99 -30.12
CA ALA A 836 -45.36 16.19 -29.33
C ALA A 836 -46.85 16.34 -28.99
N GLY A 837 -47.34 15.54 -28.05
CA GLY A 837 -48.69 15.64 -27.49
C GLY A 837 -48.66 15.91 -25.98
N ASP A 838 -49.00 17.14 -25.60
CA ASP A 838 -49.51 17.59 -24.29
C ASP A 838 -49.03 16.84 -23.02
N ARG A 839 -47.88 17.23 -22.46
CA ARG A 839 -47.40 16.75 -21.15
C ARG A 839 -47.74 17.73 -20.01
N LYS A 840 -49.03 17.85 -19.70
CA LYS A 840 -49.52 18.38 -18.41
C LYS A 840 -49.78 17.24 -17.43
N SER A 841 -48.72 16.70 -16.82
CA SER A 841 -48.73 15.99 -15.51
C SER A 841 -47.41 15.23 -15.33
N ALA A 842 -46.36 15.97 -14.96
CA ALA A 842 -45.10 15.33 -14.56
C ALA A 842 -45.34 14.51 -13.27
N PRO A 843 -45.12 13.17 -13.29
CA PRO A 843 -45.31 12.36 -12.09
C PRO A 843 -44.34 12.81 -11.01
N THR A 844 -44.92 13.12 -9.85
CA THR A 844 -44.25 13.67 -8.66
C THR A 844 -43.09 12.80 -8.18
N ALA A 845 -42.03 13.45 -7.71
CA ALA A 845 -40.72 12.93 -7.35
C ALA A 845 -40.67 11.96 -6.13
N ARG A 846 -41.59 10.98 -6.02
CA ARG A 846 -41.67 10.00 -4.90
C ARG A 846 -40.71 8.80 -4.99
N THR A 847 -39.96 8.64 -6.08
CA THR A 847 -39.07 7.48 -6.29
C THR A 847 -37.85 7.33 -5.37
N PRO A 848 -37.22 8.40 -4.79
CA PRO A 848 -36.01 8.21 -3.99
C PRO A 848 -36.28 7.71 -2.56
N ALA A 849 -37.47 7.98 -1.99
CA ALA A 849 -37.83 7.52 -0.65
C ALA A 849 -38.07 6.01 -0.61
N ARG A 850 -38.83 5.47 -1.58
CA ARG A 850 -39.14 4.03 -1.68
C ARG A 850 -37.89 3.17 -1.89
N ARG A 851 -36.93 3.65 -2.69
CA ARG A 851 -35.63 2.96 -2.89
C ARG A 851 -34.77 2.94 -1.63
N ARG A 852 -34.83 4.00 -0.80
CA ARG A 852 -34.13 4.03 0.49
C ARG A 852 -34.76 3.09 1.49
N ALA A 853 -36.09 3.08 1.59
CA ALA A 853 -36.81 2.15 2.46
C ALA A 853 -36.47 0.69 2.13
N LEU A 854 -36.51 0.32 0.84
CA LEU A 854 -36.16 -1.04 0.39
C LEU A 854 -34.72 -1.42 0.73
N ALA A 855 -33.75 -0.51 0.55
CA ALA A 855 -32.35 -0.78 0.88
C ALA A 855 -32.13 -0.96 2.39
N THR A 856 -32.85 -0.21 3.22
CA THR A 856 -32.83 -0.38 4.69
C THR A 856 -33.42 -1.72 5.08
N VAL A 857 -34.57 -2.11 4.51
CA VAL A 857 -35.21 -3.41 4.77
C VAL A 857 -34.29 -4.57 4.37
N LEU A 858 -33.69 -4.51 3.18
CA LEU A 858 -32.77 -5.55 2.70
C LEU A 858 -31.57 -5.72 3.65
N ALA A 859 -31.06 -4.63 4.20
CA ALA A 859 -29.94 -4.67 5.12
C ALA A 859 -30.30 -5.21 6.49
N VAL A 860 -31.48 -4.84 7.02
CA VAL A 860 -32.01 -5.45 8.25
C VAL A 860 -32.21 -6.95 8.05
N LEU A 861 -32.68 -7.39 6.88
CA LEU A 861 -32.84 -8.81 6.56
C LEU A 861 -31.50 -9.55 6.42
N VAL A 862 -30.50 -8.97 5.74
CA VAL A 862 -29.17 -9.59 5.59
C VAL A 862 -28.42 -9.65 6.92
N MET A 863 -28.44 -8.56 7.70
CA MET A 863 -27.77 -8.53 9.00
C MET A 863 -28.53 -9.37 10.04
N GLY A 864 -29.85 -9.36 9.99
CA GLY A 864 -30.72 -10.19 10.82
C GLY A 864 -30.58 -11.68 10.51
N SER A 865 -30.47 -12.06 9.23
CA SER A 865 -30.21 -13.46 8.84
C SER A 865 -28.81 -13.92 9.20
N LEU A 866 -27.78 -13.07 9.11
CA LEU A 866 -26.45 -13.37 9.64
C LEU A 866 -26.50 -13.62 11.15
N ALA A 867 -27.11 -12.72 11.92
CA ALA A 867 -27.27 -12.91 13.36
C ALA A 867 -28.08 -14.17 13.71
N ALA A 868 -29.21 -14.40 13.02
CA ALA A 868 -30.06 -15.56 13.22
C ALA A 868 -29.38 -16.88 12.82
N SER A 869 -28.58 -16.89 11.76
CA SER A 869 -27.82 -18.08 11.34
C SER A 869 -26.71 -18.40 12.32
N THR A 870 -26.04 -17.38 12.88
CA THR A 870 -25.06 -17.58 13.94
C THR A 870 -25.72 -18.09 15.22
N ILE A 871 -26.87 -17.53 15.60
CA ILE A 871 -27.66 -18.00 16.75
C ILE A 871 -28.11 -19.45 16.54
N ALA A 872 -28.68 -19.77 15.36
CA ALA A 872 -29.14 -21.13 15.04
C ALA A 872 -27.98 -22.13 14.99
N PHE A 873 -26.82 -21.74 14.46
CA PHE A 873 -25.62 -22.57 14.45
C PHE A 873 -25.12 -22.83 15.87
N SER A 874 -24.97 -21.79 16.69
CA SER A 874 -24.55 -21.92 18.08
C SER A 874 -25.54 -22.75 18.91
N HIS A 875 -26.84 -22.60 18.65
CA HIS A 875 -27.90 -23.36 19.34
C HIS A 875 -27.91 -24.84 18.92
N TYR A 876 -27.65 -25.13 17.65
CA TYR A 876 -27.54 -26.50 17.12
C TYR A 876 -26.33 -27.24 17.70
N VAL A 877 -25.17 -26.58 17.78
CA VAL A 877 -23.94 -27.14 18.38
C VAL A 877 -24.10 -27.52 19.85
N LEU A 878 -25.04 -26.91 20.58
CA LEU A 878 -25.30 -27.23 21.99
C LEU A 878 -26.36 -28.30 22.21
N LEU A 879 -27.26 -28.48 21.23
CA LEU A 879 -28.28 -29.52 21.29
C LEU A 879 -27.75 -30.88 20.84
N THR A 880 -26.59 -30.90 20.17
CA THR A 880 -25.83 -32.08 19.74
C THR A 880 -24.62 -32.30 20.62
#